data_AF-A0A173XLV8-F1
#
_entry.id   AF-A0A173XLV8-F1
#
_cell.length_a   1.000
_cell.length_b   1.000
_cell.length_c   1.000
_cell.angle_alpha   90.00
_cell.angle_beta   90.00
_cell.angle_gamma   90.00
#
_symmetry.space_group_name_H-M   'P 1'
#
loop_
_entity.id
_entity.type
_entity.pdbx_description
1 polymer ?
#
loop_
_entity_poly.entity_id
_entity_poly.type
_entity_poly.pdbx_seq_one_letter_code
_entity_poly.pdbx_strand_id
1 'polypeptide(L)'
;MNKTGVNELRRMFLEFFESKGHLAMKSFSLVPHNDNSLLLINSGMAPLKPYFTGQEIPPRKRVTTCQKCIRTGDIENVGKTARHGTFFEMLGNFSFGDYFKTEAIRWSWEFLTEVVGLDPDRLYPSVYLDDDEAFDIWNKEIGIAPERIFRFGKEDNFWEHGAGPCGPCSEIYYDRGEKYGCGKPGCTVGCECDRYMEVWNNVFTQFENDGHGNYEELAQKNIDTGMGLERLAVVVQDVDSIFDVDTIKALLNKVAELAHTEYQKDASVDVSLRLITDHVRSCTFMISDGIMPSNEGRGYVLRRLLRRAARHGRLLGIEGRFLAELSKTVIELSRDGYPELEEKKAMILKVLTEEEDKFNRTIDQGLAILGEMEEKMAAAGKTVLDGEDAFKLYDTYGFPLDLTREILEEKHFEIDEDGFKKAMQEQREKARAARKTTNYMGADVTVYQSIDPALTTEFVGYDKLACDSKITALTTETDLVEALTDGETGTIVTEETTFYGTMGGQQGDKGVIVSANGEFVVEDTIHLQGGKVGHVGRMKKGMFQIGDVVTLKVCEESRMSTGKNHSATHLLQKALRTVLGEHVEQAGSYVDEDRLRFDFTHFSAMTPDEIKKVECLVNEKIKEALNVKTEVMSLDEAKKSGAMALFGEKYGENVRVVKMGDFSTELCGGTHISNTGVIGSFKILSETGIAAGVRRIEALTGDGLMKYYQDAETELHEAAKAAKATPQTLTAKIEAMLEEIKALHSENEKLKSRLAKDSLGDVMDQVKEISGVKVLATKVADVDMNGLRNLGDQLKDKLGEGVIVLASVMDGKVNLMATATEEAQKKGAHAGNLIKAVAGLVGGGGGGRPNMAQAGGKNPAGVDACLEEVYKVVEGQMK
;
A
#
# COMPACT_ATOMS: atom_id res chain seq x y z
N MET A 1 36.09 -7.70 32.75
CA MET A 1 35.48 -6.48 32.18
C MET A 1 34.20 -6.18 32.94
N ASN A 2 33.95 -4.92 33.31
CA ASN A 2 32.60 -4.49 33.68
C ASN A 2 31.72 -4.75 32.46
N LYS A 3 30.63 -5.52 32.61
CA LYS A 3 29.75 -5.87 31.48
C LYS A 3 28.92 -4.65 31.08
N THR A 4 29.48 -3.82 30.22
CA THR A 4 28.84 -2.62 29.68
C THR A 4 27.67 -3.02 28.79
N GLY A 5 26.48 -2.48 29.08
CA GLY A 5 25.27 -2.73 28.30
C GLY A 5 25.23 -1.98 26.97
N VAL A 6 24.33 -2.37 26.06
CA VAL A 6 24.18 -1.77 24.72
C VAL A 6 23.99 -0.27 24.76
N ASN A 7 23.12 0.22 25.66
CA ASN A 7 22.83 1.65 25.76
C ASN A 7 24.04 2.46 26.20
N GLU A 8 24.89 1.88 27.05
CA GLU A 8 26.12 2.52 27.52
C GLU A 8 27.20 2.53 26.43
N LEU A 9 27.36 1.43 25.68
CA LEU A 9 28.27 1.38 24.53
C LEU A 9 27.92 2.41 23.46
N ARG A 10 26.62 2.61 23.19
CA ARG A 10 26.12 3.67 22.30
C ARG A 10 26.59 5.05 22.76
N ARG A 11 26.37 5.36 24.04
CA ARG A 11 26.74 6.65 24.65
C ARG A 11 28.25 6.87 24.62
N MET A 12 29.02 5.86 25.05
CA MET A 12 30.49 5.91 25.04
C MET A 12 31.04 6.25 23.65
N PHE A 13 30.49 5.66 22.59
CA PHE A 13 30.91 5.94 21.21
C PHE A 13 30.64 7.38 20.80
N LEU A 14 29.41 7.86 21.01
CA LEU A 14 29.02 9.21 20.61
C LEU A 14 29.83 10.27 21.38
N GLU A 15 29.95 10.11 22.71
CA GLU A 15 30.74 11.00 23.56
C GLU A 15 32.23 10.99 23.19
N PHE A 16 32.78 9.82 22.83
CA PHE A 16 34.16 9.70 22.37
C PHE A 16 34.41 10.52 21.11
N PHE A 17 33.57 10.40 20.08
CA PHE A 17 33.75 11.18 18.85
C PHE A 17 33.40 12.66 19.00
N GLU A 18 32.46 13.01 19.87
CA GLU A 18 32.26 14.42 20.25
C GLU A 18 33.53 15.02 20.86
N SER A 19 34.25 14.27 21.69
CA SER A 19 35.54 14.70 22.24
C SER A 19 36.63 14.91 21.17
N LYS A 20 36.50 14.27 20.00
CA LYS A 20 37.36 14.45 18.81
C LYS A 20 36.85 15.55 17.86
N GLY A 21 35.82 16.28 18.26
CA GLY A 21 35.27 17.42 17.53
C GLY A 21 34.21 17.07 16.48
N HIS A 22 33.63 15.87 16.54
CA HIS A 22 32.48 15.50 15.71
C HIS A 22 31.20 16.14 16.25
N LEU A 23 30.23 16.34 15.37
CA LEU A 23 28.85 16.64 15.76
C LEU A 23 28.09 15.32 15.92
N ALA A 24 27.63 15.00 17.13
CA ALA A 24 26.71 13.89 17.33
C ALA A 24 25.32 14.26 16.79
N MET A 25 24.93 13.61 15.69
CA MET A 25 23.60 13.78 15.12
C MET A 25 22.65 12.68 15.62
N LYS A 26 21.35 13.00 15.65
CA LYS A 26 20.31 12.00 15.89
C LYS A 26 20.29 10.99 14.73
N SER A 27 19.79 9.81 15.02
CA SER A 27 19.50 8.79 14.01
C SER A 27 18.51 9.33 12.96
N PHE A 28 18.78 9.06 11.69
CA PHE A 28 17.86 9.39 10.60
C PHE A 28 16.71 8.37 10.53
N SER A 29 15.61 8.78 9.89
CA SER A 29 14.46 7.89 9.62
C SER A 29 14.88 6.66 8.81
N LEU A 30 14.31 5.50 9.11
CA LEU A 30 14.45 4.29 8.29
C LEU A 30 13.93 4.46 6.85
N VAL A 31 13.11 5.49 6.59
CA VAL A 31 12.65 5.88 5.27
C VAL A 31 13.71 6.76 4.60
N PRO A 32 14.38 6.31 3.52
CA PRO A 32 15.35 7.13 2.81
C PRO A 32 14.70 8.40 2.24
N HIS A 33 15.39 9.53 2.41
CA HIS A 33 14.99 10.82 1.84
C HIS A 33 15.84 11.09 0.59
N ASN A 34 15.19 11.41 -0.54
CA ASN A 34 15.85 11.71 -1.83
C ASN A 34 16.76 10.60 -2.39
N ASP A 35 16.67 9.37 -1.88
CA ASP A 35 17.38 8.20 -2.40
C ASP A 35 16.38 7.16 -2.89
N ASN A 36 16.18 7.10 -4.21
CA ASN A 36 15.30 6.12 -4.86
C ASN A 36 15.96 4.75 -5.03
N SER A 37 17.27 4.62 -4.74
CA SER A 37 17.98 3.34 -4.84
C SER A 37 17.73 2.43 -3.65
N LEU A 38 17.32 3.00 -2.50
CA LEU A 38 17.11 2.26 -1.26
C LEU A 38 15.63 2.18 -0.87
N LEU A 39 15.20 0.96 -0.51
CA LEU A 39 13.88 0.77 0.08
C LEU A 39 13.87 1.20 1.56
N LEU A 40 14.86 0.80 2.33
CA LEU A 40 15.04 1.15 3.75
C LEU A 40 16.50 1.50 3.99
N ILE A 41 16.77 2.38 4.96
CA ILE A 41 18.15 2.69 5.35
C ILE A 41 18.79 1.43 5.95
N ASN A 42 19.89 0.99 5.34
CA ASN A 42 20.60 -0.25 5.65
C ASN A 42 22.03 -0.03 6.19
N SER A 43 22.53 1.21 6.16
CA SER A 43 23.85 1.61 6.62
C SER A 43 23.86 3.05 7.17
N GLY A 44 24.89 3.37 7.97
CA GLY A 44 25.09 4.69 8.56
C GLY A 44 25.38 5.79 7.54
N MET A 45 26.09 5.47 6.45
CA MET A 45 26.42 6.48 5.43
C MET A 45 25.27 6.80 4.47
N ALA A 46 24.26 5.93 4.34
CA ALA A 46 23.20 6.09 3.34
C ALA A 46 22.47 7.46 3.41
N PRO A 47 22.07 7.98 4.60
CA PRO A 47 21.53 9.34 4.72
C PRO A 47 22.53 10.47 4.37
N LEU A 48 23.83 10.17 4.37
CA LEU A 48 24.92 11.15 4.28
C LEU A 48 25.57 11.21 2.88
N LYS A 49 25.14 10.36 1.93
CA LYS A 49 25.64 10.33 0.54
C LYS A 49 25.75 11.72 -0.13
N PRO A 50 24.78 12.65 0.03
CA PRO A 50 24.89 13.98 -0.58
C PRO A 50 26.09 14.80 -0.07
N TYR A 51 26.54 14.57 1.16
CA TYR A 51 27.72 15.23 1.73
C TYR A 51 29.02 14.64 1.19
N PHE A 52 29.08 13.32 1.00
CA PHE A 52 30.23 12.63 0.41
C PHE A 52 30.50 13.07 -1.04
N THR A 53 29.43 13.26 -1.81
CA THR A 53 29.49 13.69 -3.22
C THR A 53 29.64 15.21 -3.39
N GLY A 54 29.50 15.98 -2.31
CA GLY A 54 29.51 17.45 -2.35
C GLY A 54 28.26 18.08 -2.97
N GLN A 55 27.18 17.31 -3.16
CA GLN A 55 25.87 17.82 -3.61
C GLN A 55 25.25 18.74 -2.55
N GLU A 56 25.52 18.48 -1.27
CA GLU A 56 25.09 19.30 -0.16
C GLU A 56 26.26 19.63 0.78
N ILE A 57 26.18 20.78 1.45
CA ILE A 57 27.18 21.18 2.45
C ILE A 57 26.82 20.52 3.78
N PRO A 58 27.71 19.72 4.40
CA PRO A 58 27.42 19.09 5.68
C PRO A 58 27.35 20.14 6.80
N PRO A 59 26.52 19.93 7.83
CA PRO A 59 26.40 20.86 8.97
C PRO A 59 27.72 20.99 9.75
N ARG A 60 28.58 19.98 9.68
CA ARG A 60 29.96 19.98 10.16
C ARG A 60 30.78 18.99 9.34
N LYS A 61 32.06 19.28 9.11
CA LYS A 61 32.97 18.35 8.39
C LYS A 61 33.24 17.04 9.13
N ARG A 62 32.94 16.98 10.42
CA ARG A 62 33.04 15.79 11.28
C ARG A 62 31.69 15.50 11.91
N VAL A 63 31.14 14.32 11.68
CA VAL A 63 29.81 13.91 12.17
C VAL A 63 29.89 12.51 12.76
N THR A 64 29.14 12.22 13.81
CA THR A 64 28.97 10.86 14.33
C THR A 64 27.49 10.56 14.58
N THR A 65 27.09 9.30 14.37
CA THR A 65 25.71 8.84 14.56
C THR A 65 25.64 7.43 15.11
N CYS A 66 24.52 7.11 15.75
CA CYS A 66 24.03 5.75 15.90
C CYS A 66 22.81 5.58 14.99
N GLN A 67 23.00 5.00 13.81
CA GLN A 67 21.97 4.89 12.78
C GLN A 67 21.13 3.62 12.95
N LYS A 68 19.80 3.78 12.99
CA LYS A 68 18.82 2.71 12.85
C LYS A 68 18.93 2.11 11.45
N CYS A 69 19.18 0.80 11.35
CA CYS A 69 19.33 0.12 10.07
C CYS A 69 18.39 -1.08 9.97
N ILE A 70 17.84 -1.30 8.77
CA ILE A 70 17.14 -2.53 8.42
C ILE A 70 17.78 -3.21 7.21
N ARG A 71 18.06 -4.50 7.34
CA ARG A 71 18.52 -5.36 6.23
C ARG A 71 17.49 -6.44 5.93
N THR A 72 16.95 -6.41 4.72
CA THR A 72 15.96 -7.39 4.27
C THR A 72 16.58 -8.65 3.68
N GLY A 73 17.86 -8.60 3.26
CA GLY A 73 18.57 -9.76 2.71
C GLY A 73 18.83 -10.85 3.74
N ASP A 74 18.92 -10.47 5.03
CA ASP A 74 19.29 -11.38 6.11
C ASP A 74 18.09 -12.03 6.81
N ILE A 75 16.85 -11.71 6.40
CA ILE A 75 15.63 -12.12 7.11
C ILE A 75 15.58 -13.66 7.27
N GLU A 76 16.01 -14.43 6.28
CA GLU A 76 15.98 -15.90 6.37
C GLU A 76 17.03 -16.51 7.33
N ASN A 77 18.06 -15.73 7.67
CA ASN A 77 19.13 -16.13 8.60
C ASN A 77 18.83 -15.75 10.06
N VAL A 78 17.80 -14.90 10.28
CA VAL A 78 17.37 -14.47 11.61
C VAL A 78 16.90 -15.67 12.43
N GLY A 79 17.38 -15.76 13.67
CA GLY A 79 17.07 -16.85 14.60
C GLY A 79 17.85 -18.16 14.35
N LYS A 80 18.33 -18.41 13.13
CA LYS A 80 19.15 -19.57 12.76
C LYS A 80 20.65 -19.37 13.05
N THR A 81 21.13 -18.15 12.88
CA THR A 81 22.55 -17.79 13.06
C THR A 81 22.76 -16.92 14.30
N ALA A 82 23.99 -16.86 14.81
CA ALA A 82 24.33 -16.11 16.02
C ALA A 82 24.43 -14.59 15.83
N ARG A 83 24.47 -14.11 14.58
CA ARG A 83 24.93 -12.74 14.25
C ARG A 83 24.02 -11.93 13.31
N HIS A 84 22.94 -12.52 12.80
CA HIS A 84 22.01 -11.81 11.89
C HIS A 84 20.75 -11.37 12.62
N GLY A 85 20.41 -10.09 12.45
CA GLY A 85 19.15 -9.48 12.84
C GLY A 85 18.61 -8.62 11.69
N THR A 86 17.30 -8.45 11.61
CA THR A 86 16.67 -7.59 10.61
C THR A 86 16.91 -6.13 10.94
N PHE A 87 16.80 -5.78 12.22
CA PHE A 87 17.09 -4.45 12.75
C PHE A 87 18.35 -4.47 13.60
N PHE A 88 19.22 -3.51 13.37
CA PHE A 88 20.44 -3.32 14.15
C PHE A 88 20.84 -1.85 14.13
N GLU A 89 21.72 -1.50 15.04
CA GLU A 89 22.21 -0.13 15.20
C GLU A 89 23.64 -0.04 14.70
N MET A 90 23.87 0.86 13.73
CA MET A 90 25.20 1.09 13.16
C MET A 90 25.80 2.36 13.74
N LEU A 91 26.83 2.21 14.56
CA LEU A 91 27.67 3.30 15.01
C LEU A 91 28.60 3.71 13.87
N GLY A 92 28.71 5.02 13.63
CA GLY A 92 29.54 5.56 12.55
C GLY A 92 30.11 6.93 12.88
N ASN A 93 31.32 7.18 12.40
CA ASN A 93 32.00 8.46 12.40
C ASN A 93 32.38 8.82 10.96
N PHE A 94 32.04 10.04 10.56
CA PHE A 94 32.15 10.48 9.19
C PHE A 94 33.04 11.72 9.09
N SER A 95 33.89 11.72 8.07
CA SER A 95 34.76 12.84 7.70
C SER A 95 34.41 13.27 6.29
N PHE A 96 34.13 14.57 6.12
CA PHE A 96 33.89 15.19 4.82
C PHE A 96 35.06 16.11 4.48
N GLY A 97 36.10 15.53 3.85
CA GLY A 97 37.30 16.25 3.44
C GLY A 97 38.12 16.88 4.59
N ASP A 98 38.18 16.24 5.76
CA ASP A 98 38.88 16.77 6.95
C ASP A 98 40.03 15.87 7.44
N TYR A 99 39.73 14.63 7.87
CA TYR A 99 40.71 13.59 8.20
C TYR A 99 40.50 12.33 7.35
N PHE A 100 41.51 11.44 7.31
CA PHE A 100 41.48 10.21 6.49
C PHE A 100 42.03 9.01 7.27
N LYS A 101 42.82 8.13 6.63
CA LYS A 101 43.22 6.81 7.17
C LYS A 101 43.90 6.87 8.53
N THR A 102 44.88 7.77 8.72
CA THR A 102 45.71 7.83 9.94
C THR A 102 44.86 8.07 11.18
N GLU A 103 44.04 9.12 11.19
CA GLU A 103 43.16 9.43 12.31
C GLU A 103 42.06 8.37 12.48
N ALA A 104 41.46 7.89 11.38
CA ALA A 104 40.40 6.88 11.43
C ALA A 104 40.90 5.58 12.11
N ILE A 105 42.05 5.07 11.69
CA ILE A 105 42.65 3.86 12.25
C ILE A 105 43.03 4.09 13.73
N ARG A 106 43.72 5.19 14.05
CA ARG A 106 44.11 5.51 15.45
C ARG A 106 42.91 5.61 16.38
N TRP A 107 41.85 6.30 15.98
CA TRP A 107 40.66 6.47 16.82
C TRP A 107 39.84 5.19 16.94
N SER A 108 39.76 4.36 15.89
CA SER A 108 39.12 3.05 15.98
C SER A 108 39.85 2.14 16.99
N TRP A 109 41.19 2.16 16.98
CA TRP A 109 42.00 1.42 17.94
C TRP A 109 41.89 1.95 19.37
N GLU A 110 42.00 3.27 19.54
CA GLU A 110 41.85 3.96 20.83
C GLU A 110 40.48 3.66 21.46
N PHE A 111 39.40 3.74 20.67
CA PHE A 111 38.07 3.43 21.16
C PHE A 111 37.95 1.98 21.64
N LEU A 112 38.37 1.01 20.82
CA LEU A 112 38.23 -0.41 21.15
C LEU A 112 39.09 -0.81 22.35
N THR A 113 40.31 -0.30 22.46
CA THR A 113 41.29 -0.75 23.48
C THR A 113 41.31 0.11 24.74
N GLU A 114 41.19 1.43 24.64
CA GLU A 114 41.30 2.34 25.79
C GLU A 114 39.92 2.71 26.36
N VAL A 115 38.93 2.94 25.50
CA VAL A 115 37.58 3.38 25.94
C VAL A 115 36.71 2.17 26.31
N VAL A 116 36.59 1.20 25.42
CA VAL A 116 35.84 -0.05 25.67
C VAL A 116 36.66 -1.04 26.52
N GLY A 117 37.99 -1.00 26.38
CA GLY A 117 38.90 -1.84 27.18
C GLY A 117 39.19 -3.22 26.60
N LEU A 118 38.90 -3.48 25.32
CA LEU A 118 39.16 -4.77 24.67
C LEU A 118 40.65 -5.10 24.69
N ASP A 119 40.95 -6.39 24.85
CA ASP A 119 42.32 -6.89 24.84
C ASP A 119 42.97 -6.69 23.46
N PRO A 120 44.02 -5.84 23.35
CA PRO A 120 44.71 -5.59 22.09
C PRO A 120 45.29 -6.86 21.44
N ASP A 121 45.66 -7.87 22.25
CA ASP A 121 46.21 -9.12 21.75
C ASP A 121 45.18 -10.03 21.08
N ARG A 122 43.90 -9.68 21.17
CA ARG A 122 42.80 -10.40 20.52
C ARG A 122 42.23 -9.66 19.32
N LEU A 123 42.73 -8.47 19.01
CA LEU A 123 42.31 -7.70 17.85
C LEU A 123 43.21 -7.99 16.64
N TYR A 124 42.60 -8.14 15.47
CA TYR A 124 43.28 -8.45 14.21
C TYR A 124 42.72 -7.56 13.10
N PRO A 125 43.51 -6.63 12.55
CA PRO A 125 43.08 -5.82 11.43
C PRO A 125 43.20 -6.56 10.10
N SER A 126 42.32 -6.24 9.16
CA SER A 126 42.48 -6.54 7.73
C SER A 126 42.58 -5.27 6.91
N VAL A 127 43.16 -5.35 5.71
CA VAL A 127 43.26 -4.25 4.74
C VAL A 127 43.02 -4.77 3.32
N TYR A 128 42.54 -3.90 2.44
CA TYR A 128 42.45 -4.22 1.01
C TYR A 128 43.82 -4.60 0.45
N LEU A 129 43.88 -5.60 -0.43
CA LEU A 129 45.14 -6.20 -0.88
C LEU A 129 46.12 -5.17 -1.48
N ASP A 130 45.62 -4.09 -2.10
CA ASP A 130 46.43 -3.02 -2.71
C ASP A 130 46.59 -1.78 -1.79
N ASP A 131 46.12 -1.80 -0.55
CA ASP A 131 46.18 -0.63 0.36
C ASP A 131 47.39 -0.70 1.33
N ASP A 132 48.57 -0.42 0.78
CA ASP A 132 49.83 -0.38 1.56
C ASP A 132 49.85 0.75 2.60
N GLU A 133 49.11 1.83 2.39
CA GLU A 133 49.03 2.95 3.33
C GLU A 133 48.34 2.54 4.63
N ALA A 134 47.18 1.87 4.54
CA ALA A 134 46.49 1.34 5.71
C ALA A 134 47.34 0.29 6.45
N PHE A 135 48.02 -0.58 5.70
CA PHE A 135 48.94 -1.58 6.26
C PHE A 135 50.07 -0.92 7.07
N ASP A 136 50.69 0.11 6.51
CA ASP A 136 51.79 0.83 7.16
C ASP A 136 51.35 1.54 8.44
N ILE A 137 50.16 2.12 8.47
CA ILE A 137 49.61 2.75 9.69
C ILE A 137 49.43 1.69 10.78
N TRP A 138 48.80 0.54 10.47
CA TRP A 138 48.64 -0.55 11.44
C TRP A 138 49.98 -1.11 11.93
N ASN A 139 50.95 -1.30 11.04
CA ASN A 139 52.22 -1.92 11.39
C ASN A 139 53.17 -0.97 12.12
N LYS A 140 53.38 0.22 11.58
CA LYS A 140 54.44 1.15 12.02
C LYS A 140 53.97 2.12 13.09
N GLU A 141 52.69 2.52 13.07
CA GLU A 141 52.17 3.51 14.01
C GLU A 141 51.41 2.87 15.18
N ILE A 142 50.49 1.94 14.89
CA ILE A 142 49.77 1.20 15.94
C ILE A 142 50.66 0.11 16.56
N GLY A 143 51.57 -0.47 15.78
CA GLY A 143 52.55 -1.45 16.24
C GLY A 143 52.09 -2.92 16.12
N ILE A 144 51.13 -3.21 15.25
CA ILE A 144 50.64 -4.58 15.03
C ILE A 144 51.64 -5.35 14.16
N ALA A 145 52.02 -6.56 14.60
CA ALA A 145 52.95 -7.40 13.87
C ALA A 145 52.41 -7.74 12.46
N PRO A 146 53.26 -7.75 11.41
CA PRO A 146 52.83 -7.97 10.02
C PRO A 146 51.98 -9.24 9.82
N GLU A 147 52.32 -10.33 10.50
CA GLU A 147 51.64 -11.62 10.43
C GLU A 147 50.23 -11.62 11.07
N ARG A 148 49.86 -10.56 11.79
CA ARG A 148 48.52 -10.36 12.36
C ARG A 148 47.65 -9.40 11.54
N ILE A 149 48.20 -8.81 10.46
CA ILE A 149 47.48 -7.91 9.56
C ILE A 149 47.12 -8.69 8.29
N PHE A 150 45.84 -8.93 8.07
CA PHE A 150 45.36 -9.73 6.95
C PHE A 150 45.13 -8.86 5.71
N ARG A 151 45.37 -9.43 4.52
CA ARG A 151 45.06 -8.76 3.24
C ARG A 151 43.97 -9.53 2.52
N PHE A 152 42.84 -8.87 2.25
CA PHE A 152 41.72 -9.49 1.52
C PHE A 152 41.38 -8.77 0.22
N GLY A 153 40.60 -9.47 -0.60
CA GLY A 153 40.14 -9.02 -1.90
C GLY A 153 39.02 -8.00 -1.83
N LYS A 154 38.51 -7.67 -3.02
CA LYS A 154 37.42 -6.72 -3.19
C LYS A 154 36.14 -7.15 -2.46
N GLU A 155 35.90 -8.46 -2.35
CA GLU A 155 34.71 -9.00 -1.69
C GLU A 155 34.65 -8.68 -0.19
N ASP A 156 35.82 -8.60 0.48
CA ASP A 156 35.88 -8.41 1.93
C ASP A 156 36.37 -7.01 2.34
N ASN A 157 37.34 -6.43 1.62
CA ASN A 157 37.98 -5.16 1.98
C ASN A 157 37.79 -4.04 0.96
N PHE A 158 36.71 -4.07 0.18
CA PHE A 158 36.31 -2.93 -0.65
C PHE A 158 34.81 -2.70 -0.52
N TRP A 159 34.44 -1.50 -0.06
CA TRP A 159 33.04 -1.18 0.18
C TRP A 159 32.47 -0.38 -0.99
N GLU A 160 31.42 -0.92 -1.59
CA GLU A 160 30.58 -0.25 -2.60
C GLU A 160 29.12 -0.70 -2.48
N HIS A 161 28.18 0.20 -2.71
CA HIS A 161 26.75 -0.13 -2.67
C HIS A 161 25.98 0.58 -3.79
N GLY A 162 25.85 -0.10 -4.93
CA GLY A 162 25.28 0.49 -6.14
C GLY A 162 26.16 1.62 -6.69
N ALA A 163 25.55 2.54 -7.43
CA ALA A 163 26.21 3.78 -7.83
C ALA A 163 26.34 4.71 -6.61
N GLY A 164 27.51 5.33 -6.44
CA GLY A 164 27.78 6.20 -5.30
C GLY A 164 29.23 6.21 -4.80
N PRO A 165 29.50 6.96 -3.73
CA PRO A 165 30.79 6.98 -3.05
C PRO A 165 31.20 5.59 -2.54
N CYS A 166 32.44 5.20 -2.79
CA CYS A 166 33.00 3.89 -2.45
C CYS A 166 34.51 3.95 -2.19
N GLY A 167 35.11 2.85 -1.74
CA GLY A 167 36.56 2.78 -1.52
C GLY A 167 37.06 1.50 -0.85
N PRO A 168 38.38 1.32 -0.78
CA PRO A 168 38.99 0.25 0.01
C PRO A 168 38.64 0.45 1.49
N CYS A 169 38.63 -0.63 2.25
CA CYS A 169 38.37 -0.56 3.68
C CYS A 169 39.35 -1.41 4.50
N SER A 170 39.38 -1.13 5.80
CA SER A 170 40.14 -1.87 6.79
C SER A 170 39.23 -2.24 7.95
N GLU A 171 39.07 -3.55 8.17
CA GLU A 171 38.19 -4.07 9.21
C GLU A 171 38.99 -4.53 10.42
N ILE A 172 38.36 -4.54 11.60
CA ILE A 172 38.97 -5.00 12.85
C ILE A 172 38.15 -6.18 13.37
N TYR A 173 38.82 -7.32 13.51
CA TYR A 173 38.26 -8.56 14.02
C TYR A 173 38.69 -8.79 15.46
N TYR A 174 37.78 -9.28 16.29
CA TYR A 174 38.09 -9.74 17.63
C TYR A 174 38.05 -11.27 17.70
N ASP A 175 39.13 -11.89 18.16
CA ASP A 175 39.20 -13.33 18.43
C ASP A 175 38.46 -13.63 19.74
N ARG A 176 37.23 -14.15 19.64
CA ARG A 176 36.39 -14.59 20.78
C ARG A 176 36.90 -15.87 21.45
N GLY A 177 37.90 -16.52 20.88
CA GLY A 177 38.59 -17.70 21.41
C GLY A 177 38.15 -19.01 20.77
N GLU A 178 38.94 -20.06 20.98
CA GLU A 178 38.76 -21.37 20.33
C GLU A 178 37.39 -22.01 20.60
N LYS A 179 36.72 -21.68 21.71
CA LYS A 179 35.37 -22.17 22.04
C LYS A 179 34.32 -21.83 20.97
N TYR A 180 34.56 -20.78 20.17
CA TYR A 180 33.69 -20.36 19.07
C TYR A 180 34.24 -20.74 17.68
N GLY A 181 35.34 -21.50 17.62
CA GLY A 181 35.96 -21.93 16.38
C GLY A 181 35.28 -23.15 15.75
N CYS A 182 35.43 -23.32 14.44
CA CYS A 182 34.89 -24.48 13.71
C CYS A 182 35.69 -25.80 13.90
N GLY A 183 36.77 -25.79 14.68
CA GLY A 183 37.63 -26.96 14.90
C GLY A 183 38.47 -27.42 13.69
N LYS A 184 38.35 -26.75 12.54
CA LYS A 184 39.14 -27.07 11.33
C LYS A 184 40.58 -26.52 11.45
N PRO A 185 41.60 -27.23 10.96
CA PRO A 185 42.94 -26.68 10.79
C PRO A 185 42.89 -25.41 9.93
N GLY A 186 43.44 -24.29 10.42
CA GLY A 186 43.40 -23.01 9.72
C GLY A 186 42.22 -22.09 10.07
N CYS A 187 41.51 -22.35 11.18
CA CYS A 187 40.53 -21.40 11.74
C CYS A 187 41.21 -20.07 12.14
N THR A 188 41.13 -19.07 11.25
CA THR A 188 41.76 -17.75 11.35
C THR A 188 40.79 -16.64 10.91
N VAL A 189 41.21 -15.38 10.93
CA VAL A 189 40.47 -14.23 10.38
C VAL A 189 40.03 -14.51 8.93
N GLY A 190 38.78 -14.17 8.60
CA GLY A 190 38.14 -14.53 7.32
C GLY A 190 37.49 -15.92 7.28
N CYS A 191 37.45 -16.64 8.41
CA CYS A 191 36.68 -17.88 8.53
C CYS A 191 35.21 -17.60 8.83
N GLU A 192 34.29 -18.35 8.19
CA GLU A 192 32.83 -18.23 8.37
C GLU A 192 32.29 -18.53 9.80
N CYS A 193 33.12 -19.06 10.69
CA CYS A 193 32.75 -19.37 12.08
C CYS A 193 32.69 -18.12 12.96
N ASP A 194 32.18 -18.27 14.20
CA ASP A 194 31.96 -17.13 15.10
C ASP A 194 33.17 -16.82 16.02
N ARG A 195 34.35 -17.37 15.72
CA ARG A 195 35.60 -17.08 16.47
C ARG A 195 36.12 -15.68 16.21
N TYR A 196 36.34 -15.31 14.95
CA TYR A 196 36.84 -13.99 14.57
C TYR A 196 35.65 -13.15 14.14
N MET A 197 35.21 -12.25 15.01
CA MET A 197 34.04 -11.41 14.75
C MET A 197 34.49 -10.02 14.33
N GLU A 198 34.04 -9.56 13.16
CA GLU A 198 34.21 -8.17 12.72
C GLU A 198 33.40 -7.26 13.66
N VAL A 199 34.11 -6.32 14.30
CA VAL A 199 33.55 -5.35 15.25
C VAL A 199 33.66 -3.92 14.75
N TRP A 200 34.40 -3.66 13.68
CA TRP A 200 34.58 -2.32 13.13
C TRP A 200 35.01 -2.40 11.67
N ASN A 201 34.49 -1.51 10.83
CA ASN A 201 34.93 -1.30 9.46
C ASN A 201 35.27 0.18 9.22
N ASN A 202 36.51 0.46 8.80
CA ASN A 202 36.97 1.77 8.33
C ASN A 202 36.96 1.82 6.81
N VAL A 203 35.96 2.46 6.21
CA VAL A 203 35.85 2.64 4.76
C VAL A 203 36.53 3.95 4.35
N PHE A 204 37.50 3.83 3.45
CA PHE A 204 38.28 4.94 2.93
C PHE A 204 37.68 5.44 1.63
N THR A 205 36.53 6.11 1.75
CA THR A 205 35.74 6.60 0.61
C THR A 205 36.53 7.63 -0.19
N GLN A 206 37.03 7.21 -1.35
CA GLN A 206 37.87 8.03 -2.23
C GLN A 206 37.51 7.90 -3.71
N PHE A 207 36.55 7.03 -4.04
CA PHE A 207 36.06 6.84 -5.40
C PHE A 207 34.55 7.04 -5.47
N GLU A 208 34.04 7.33 -6.66
CA GLU A 208 32.62 7.33 -7.02
C GLU A 208 32.42 6.23 -8.09
N ASN A 209 31.55 5.26 -7.80
CA ASN A 209 31.16 4.21 -8.75
C ASN A 209 29.94 4.66 -9.57
N ASP A 210 30.02 4.55 -10.90
CA ASP A 210 28.91 4.87 -11.81
C ASP A 210 27.82 3.78 -11.88
N GLY A 211 27.99 2.67 -11.17
CA GLY A 211 27.12 1.50 -11.19
C GLY A 211 27.45 0.48 -12.29
N HIS A 212 28.45 0.76 -13.12
CA HIS A 212 28.93 -0.11 -14.20
C HIS A 212 30.37 -0.58 -13.98
N GLY A 213 30.90 -0.39 -12.77
CA GLY A 213 32.25 -0.81 -12.39
C GLY A 213 33.34 0.16 -12.85
N ASN A 214 32.98 1.40 -13.21
CA ASN A 214 33.95 2.47 -13.40
C ASN A 214 34.06 3.29 -12.12
N TYR A 215 35.29 3.68 -11.77
CA TYR A 215 35.62 4.37 -10.52
C TYR A 215 36.33 5.70 -10.83
N GLU A 216 35.68 6.82 -10.53
CA GLU A 216 36.30 8.14 -10.59
C GLU A 216 36.77 8.58 -9.21
N GLU A 217 37.91 9.26 -9.09
CA GLU A 217 38.39 9.75 -7.79
C GLU A 217 37.53 10.93 -7.31
N LEU A 218 37.08 10.87 -6.06
CA LEU A 218 36.29 11.95 -5.45
C LEU A 218 37.15 13.20 -5.27
N ALA A 219 36.54 14.38 -5.47
CA ALA A 219 37.21 15.67 -5.25
C ALA A 219 37.76 15.84 -3.83
N GLN A 220 37.14 15.17 -2.85
CA GLN A 220 37.60 15.11 -1.47
C GLN A 220 37.55 13.67 -0.99
N LYS A 221 38.62 13.22 -0.33
CA LYS A 221 38.65 11.93 0.36
C LYS A 221 37.91 12.04 1.68
N ASN A 222 37.15 11.00 1.99
CA ASN A 222 36.21 11.00 3.11
C ASN A 222 36.39 9.73 3.94
N ILE A 223 35.84 9.75 5.15
CA ILE A 223 35.76 8.56 6.01
C ILE A 223 34.30 8.20 6.20
N ASP A 224 33.99 6.93 5.98
CA ASP A 224 32.79 6.25 6.46
C ASP A 224 33.25 5.15 7.41
N THR A 225 32.65 5.05 8.59
CA THR A 225 32.86 3.90 9.47
C THR A 225 31.54 3.25 9.80
N GLY A 226 31.58 1.92 9.88
CA GLY A 226 30.45 1.10 10.28
C GLY A 226 30.87 0.17 11.42
N MET A 227 30.18 0.27 12.54
CA MET A 227 30.31 -0.67 13.65
C MET A 227 28.92 -1.12 14.09
N GLY A 228 28.65 -2.41 14.00
CA GLY A 228 27.41 -3.01 14.54
C GLY A 228 27.44 -2.98 16.06
N LEU A 229 26.58 -2.16 16.67
CA LEU A 229 26.51 -2.01 18.14
C LEU A 229 26.22 -3.35 18.83
N GLU A 230 25.32 -4.16 18.26
CA GLU A 230 24.99 -5.48 18.78
C GLU A 230 26.18 -6.44 18.75
N ARG A 231 27.02 -6.40 17.69
CA ARG A 231 28.22 -7.24 17.60
C ARG A 231 29.28 -6.84 18.61
N LEU A 232 29.52 -5.53 18.77
CA LEU A 232 30.41 -5.04 19.82
C LEU A 232 29.92 -5.51 21.21
N ALA A 233 28.61 -5.43 21.47
CA ALA A 233 28.04 -5.87 22.73
C ALA A 233 28.21 -7.37 22.98
N VAL A 234 28.09 -8.21 21.94
CA VAL A 234 28.38 -9.66 22.03
C VAL A 234 29.79 -9.90 22.55
N VAL A 235 30.77 -9.17 22.01
CA VAL A 235 32.17 -9.27 22.40
C VAL A 235 32.41 -8.75 23.83
N VAL A 236 31.89 -7.57 24.16
CA VAL A 236 32.09 -6.94 25.48
C VAL A 236 31.43 -7.71 26.62
N GLN A 237 30.27 -8.32 26.36
CA GLN A 237 29.52 -9.08 27.38
C GLN A 237 29.96 -10.55 27.47
N ASP A 238 30.79 -11.02 26.52
CA ASP A 238 31.21 -12.41 26.31
C ASP A 238 30.01 -13.37 26.30
N VAL A 239 29.04 -13.07 25.43
CA VAL A 239 27.83 -13.87 25.23
C VAL A 239 27.84 -14.54 23.86
N ASP A 240 27.01 -15.56 23.64
CA ASP A 240 27.13 -16.43 22.46
C ASP A 240 26.61 -15.79 21.17
N SER A 241 25.52 -15.04 21.23
CA SER A 241 24.85 -14.44 20.09
C SER A 241 24.33 -13.03 20.37
N ILE A 242 23.91 -12.31 19.32
CA ILE A 242 23.25 -11.00 19.46
C ILE A 242 21.97 -11.08 20.31
N PHE A 243 21.33 -12.25 20.40
CA PHE A 243 20.12 -12.46 21.19
C PHE A 243 20.40 -12.64 22.69
N ASP A 244 21.66 -12.81 23.07
CA ASP A 244 22.11 -12.97 24.46
C ASP A 244 22.62 -11.66 25.06
N VAL A 245 22.67 -10.60 24.26
CA VAL A 245 23.02 -9.24 24.66
C VAL A 245 21.93 -8.67 25.56
N ASP A 246 22.29 -7.99 26.66
CA ASP A 246 21.43 -7.51 27.74
C ASP A 246 20.02 -7.03 27.33
N THR A 247 19.90 -6.02 26.46
CA THR A 247 18.59 -5.46 26.07
C THR A 247 17.78 -6.43 25.21
N ILE A 248 18.42 -7.10 24.26
CA ILE A 248 17.77 -8.07 23.37
C ILE A 248 17.36 -9.32 24.15
N LYS A 249 18.19 -9.76 25.10
CA LYS A 249 17.91 -10.86 26.01
C LYS A 249 16.74 -10.57 26.93
N ALA A 250 16.62 -9.33 27.42
CA ALA A 250 15.46 -8.92 28.22
C ALA A 250 14.15 -9.04 27.42
N LEU A 251 14.15 -8.60 26.16
CA LEU A 251 13.01 -8.78 25.26
C LEU A 251 12.73 -10.26 24.98
N LEU A 252 13.76 -11.04 24.68
CA LEU A 252 13.65 -12.49 24.44
C LEU A 252 13.06 -13.23 25.63
N ASN A 253 13.50 -12.91 26.85
CA ASN A 253 12.96 -13.50 28.07
C ASN A 253 11.46 -13.16 28.22
N LYS A 254 11.02 -11.97 27.79
CA LYS A 254 9.60 -11.61 27.78
C LYS A 254 8.80 -12.44 26.76
N VAL A 255 9.39 -12.72 25.60
CA VAL A 255 8.77 -13.64 24.62
C VAL A 255 8.65 -15.04 25.22
N ALA A 256 9.71 -15.56 25.86
CA ALA A 256 9.71 -16.88 26.48
C ALA A 256 8.68 -17.00 27.61
N GLU A 257 8.50 -15.94 28.42
CA GLU A 257 7.47 -15.86 29.46
C GLU A 257 6.06 -15.98 28.88
N LEU A 258 5.77 -15.25 27.79
CA LEU A 258 4.47 -15.31 27.10
C LEU A 258 4.22 -16.66 26.42
N ALA A 259 5.27 -17.31 25.95
CA ALA A 259 5.23 -18.65 25.36
C ALA A 259 5.24 -19.78 26.40
N HIS A 260 5.34 -19.47 27.69
CA HIS A 260 5.47 -20.46 28.77
C HIS A 260 6.58 -21.50 28.52
N THR A 261 7.71 -21.04 27.97
CA THR A 261 8.88 -21.87 27.63
C THR A 261 10.18 -21.25 28.14
N GLU A 262 11.30 -21.94 27.96
CA GLU A 262 12.63 -21.47 28.36
C GLU A 262 13.60 -21.53 27.17
N TYR A 263 14.38 -20.47 27.00
CA TYR A 263 15.42 -20.37 25.97
C TYR A 263 16.62 -21.28 26.28
N GLN A 264 17.26 -21.83 25.24
CA GLN A 264 18.36 -22.81 25.29
C GLN A 264 17.98 -24.22 25.76
N LYS A 265 16.69 -24.56 25.79
CA LYS A 265 16.22 -25.94 26.04
C LYS A 265 15.97 -26.73 24.77
N ASP A 266 15.45 -26.09 23.73
CA ASP A 266 15.09 -26.73 22.46
C ASP A 266 15.47 -25.79 21.30
N ALA A 267 16.26 -26.31 20.36
CA ALA A 267 16.80 -25.52 19.26
C ALA A 267 15.71 -24.96 18.32
N SER A 268 14.60 -25.70 18.13
CA SER A 268 13.49 -25.26 17.27
C SER A 268 12.65 -24.16 17.94
N VAL A 269 12.48 -24.26 19.27
CA VAL A 269 11.85 -23.22 20.10
C VAL A 269 12.71 -21.96 20.11
N ASP A 270 14.04 -22.11 20.26
CA ASP A 270 14.98 -21.00 20.29
C ASP A 270 14.94 -20.17 19.00
N VAL A 271 14.84 -20.81 17.83
CA VAL A 271 14.69 -20.11 16.54
C VAL A 271 13.43 -19.23 16.57
N SER A 272 12.31 -19.76 17.04
CA SER A 272 11.05 -19.01 17.13
C SER A 272 11.13 -17.85 18.12
N LEU A 273 11.73 -18.06 19.30
CA LEU A 273 11.93 -17.02 20.31
C LEU A 273 12.80 -15.87 19.76
N ARG A 274 13.91 -16.20 19.10
CA ARG A 274 14.82 -15.22 18.48
C ARG A 274 14.14 -14.43 17.37
N LEU A 275 13.40 -15.12 16.48
CA LEU A 275 12.71 -14.48 15.36
C LEU A 275 11.64 -13.49 15.84
N ILE A 276 10.80 -13.89 16.80
CA ILE A 276 9.81 -12.98 17.40
C ILE A 276 10.50 -11.76 18.02
N THR A 277 11.59 -11.97 18.74
CA THR A 277 12.38 -10.90 19.41
C THR A 277 12.91 -9.89 18.39
N ASP A 278 13.54 -10.36 17.30
CA ASP A 278 14.07 -9.48 16.25
C ASP A 278 12.97 -8.73 15.51
N HIS A 279 11.94 -9.43 15.08
CA HIS A 279 10.90 -8.86 14.22
C HIS A 279 10.02 -7.88 14.97
N VAL A 280 9.70 -8.12 16.25
CA VAL A 280 8.93 -7.13 17.03
C VAL A 280 9.72 -5.85 17.27
N ARG A 281 11.05 -5.96 17.49
CA ARG A 281 11.95 -4.80 17.55
C ARG A 281 11.93 -4.04 16.22
N SER A 282 12.09 -4.75 15.10
CA SER A 282 12.08 -4.19 13.75
C SER A 282 10.76 -3.47 13.44
N CYS A 283 9.61 -4.13 13.65
CA CYS A 283 8.29 -3.54 13.41
C CYS A 283 8.06 -2.28 14.25
N THR A 284 8.49 -2.28 15.51
CA THR A 284 8.36 -1.12 16.41
C THR A 284 9.08 0.09 15.85
N PHE A 285 10.34 -0.06 15.44
CA PHE A 285 11.12 1.04 14.85
C PHE A 285 10.57 1.48 13.49
N MET A 286 10.18 0.54 12.62
CA MET A 286 9.58 0.87 11.33
C MET A 286 8.32 1.73 11.47
N ILE A 287 7.40 1.35 12.38
CA ILE A 287 6.17 2.11 12.60
C ILE A 287 6.47 3.48 13.22
N SER A 288 7.47 3.55 14.11
CA SER A 288 7.90 4.84 14.67
C SER A 288 8.39 5.82 13.60
N ASP A 289 9.00 5.32 12.52
CA ASP A 289 9.46 6.13 11.40
C ASP A 289 8.37 6.36 10.34
N GLY A 290 7.10 6.07 10.66
CA GLY A 290 5.94 6.36 9.81
C GLY A 290 5.65 5.30 8.75
N ILE A 291 6.31 4.14 8.79
CA ILE A 291 6.05 3.06 7.85
C ILE A 291 4.75 2.35 8.26
N MET A 292 3.79 2.30 7.35
CA MET A 292 2.47 1.69 7.57
C MET A 292 2.34 0.37 6.80
N PRO A 293 1.61 -0.64 7.33
CA PRO A 293 1.42 -1.91 6.62
C PRO A 293 0.76 -1.72 5.25
N SER A 294 1.35 -2.31 4.20
CA SER A 294 0.86 -2.20 2.82
C SER A 294 1.15 -3.46 2.01
N ASN A 295 0.64 -3.53 0.76
CA ASN A 295 0.91 -4.64 -0.16
C ASN A 295 2.23 -4.49 -0.93
N GLU A 296 2.88 -3.32 -0.89
CA GLU A 296 4.04 -3.00 -1.74
C GLU A 296 5.09 -2.17 -1.01
N GLY A 297 6.35 -2.26 -1.45
CA GLY A 297 7.45 -1.45 -0.91
C GLY A 297 7.71 -1.66 0.59
N ARG A 298 7.93 -0.56 1.34
CA ARG A 298 8.32 -0.59 2.77
C ARG A 298 7.23 -1.21 3.65
N GLY A 299 5.97 -0.89 3.36
CA GLY A 299 4.83 -1.42 4.10
C GLY A 299 4.62 -2.91 3.91
N TYR A 300 5.05 -3.47 2.78
CA TYR A 300 5.11 -4.91 2.56
C TYR A 300 6.15 -5.57 3.48
N VAL A 301 7.35 -5.01 3.58
CA VAL A 301 8.40 -5.51 4.48
C VAL A 301 7.91 -5.51 5.93
N LEU A 302 7.31 -4.41 6.40
CA LEU A 302 6.74 -4.32 7.74
C LEU A 302 5.71 -5.43 7.99
N ARG A 303 4.78 -5.60 7.05
CA ARG A 303 3.75 -6.64 7.13
C ARG A 303 4.35 -8.03 7.15
N ARG A 304 5.39 -8.30 6.34
CA ARG A 304 6.08 -9.59 6.30
C ARG A 304 6.67 -9.95 7.66
N LEU A 305 7.43 -9.03 8.26
CA LEU A 305 8.06 -9.24 9.59
C LEU A 305 7.00 -9.47 10.68
N LEU A 306 5.94 -8.65 10.69
CA LEU A 306 4.85 -8.76 11.67
C LEU A 306 4.17 -10.12 11.60
N ARG A 307 3.85 -10.59 10.39
CA ARG A 307 3.16 -11.87 10.17
C ARG A 307 4.05 -13.06 10.50
N ARG A 308 5.35 -12.99 10.20
CA ARG A 308 6.34 -14.00 10.63
C ARG A 308 6.40 -14.08 12.15
N ALA A 309 6.51 -12.95 12.85
CA ALA A 309 6.50 -12.92 14.31
C ALA A 309 5.20 -13.52 14.88
N ALA A 310 4.03 -13.12 14.35
CA ALA A 310 2.74 -13.65 14.77
C ALA A 310 2.62 -15.17 14.56
N ARG A 311 3.08 -15.70 13.40
CA ARG A 311 3.11 -17.15 13.12
C ARG A 311 3.96 -17.89 14.14
N HIS A 312 5.19 -17.44 14.40
CA HIS A 312 6.05 -18.08 15.37
C HIS A 312 5.48 -18.02 16.79
N GLY A 313 4.76 -16.95 17.14
CA GLY A 313 4.00 -16.90 18.39
C GLY A 313 2.95 -18.02 18.47
N ARG A 314 2.21 -18.28 17.39
CA ARG A 314 1.26 -19.41 17.31
C ARG A 314 1.92 -20.77 17.42
N LEU A 315 3.07 -20.97 16.78
CA LEU A 315 3.85 -22.22 16.88
C LEU A 315 4.30 -22.49 18.33
N LEU A 316 4.60 -21.44 19.09
CA LEU A 316 4.96 -21.52 20.50
C LEU A 316 3.73 -21.60 21.44
N GLY A 317 2.51 -21.58 20.92
CA GLY A 317 1.28 -21.64 21.72
C GLY A 317 0.88 -20.32 22.37
N ILE A 318 1.43 -19.18 21.92
CA ILE A 318 0.98 -17.86 22.38
C ILE A 318 -0.41 -17.58 21.80
N GLU A 319 -1.40 -17.37 22.66
CA GLU A 319 -2.77 -17.03 22.28
C GLU A 319 -3.04 -15.53 22.34
N GLY A 320 -3.92 -15.05 21.45
CA GLY A 320 -4.38 -13.66 21.45
C GLY A 320 -3.40 -12.69 20.80
N ARG A 321 -3.33 -11.47 21.35
CA ARG A 321 -2.50 -10.36 20.86
C ARG A 321 -1.28 -10.23 21.76
N PHE A 322 -0.09 -10.26 21.18
CA PHE A 322 1.14 -10.19 21.97
C PHE A 322 2.17 -9.24 21.38
N LEU A 323 2.11 -8.91 20.09
CA LEU A 323 3.09 -8.03 19.45
C LEU A 323 3.04 -6.60 20.02
N ALA A 324 1.84 -6.08 20.27
CA ALA A 324 1.69 -4.77 20.90
C ALA A 324 2.24 -4.75 22.33
N GLU A 325 2.03 -5.80 23.13
CA GLU A 325 2.60 -5.90 24.48
C GLU A 325 4.13 -5.97 24.46
N LEU A 326 4.70 -6.80 23.57
CA LEU A 326 6.15 -6.89 23.39
C LEU A 326 6.77 -5.57 22.90
N SER A 327 6.07 -4.81 22.05
CA SER A 327 6.56 -3.50 21.60
C SER A 327 6.67 -2.49 22.74
N LYS A 328 5.87 -2.58 23.81
CA LYS A 328 6.04 -1.73 25.01
C LYS A 328 7.41 -1.96 25.65
N THR A 329 7.85 -3.22 25.70
CA THR A 329 9.18 -3.59 26.19
C THR A 329 10.28 -3.04 25.26
N VAL A 330 10.08 -3.10 23.93
CA VAL A 330 11.02 -2.51 22.97
C VAL A 330 11.17 -0.99 23.21
N ILE A 331 10.06 -0.28 23.37
CA ILE A 331 10.02 1.16 23.64
C ILE A 331 10.77 1.47 24.94
N GLU A 332 10.49 0.73 26.01
CA GLU A 332 11.15 0.92 27.31
C GLU A 332 12.66 0.72 27.24
N LEU A 333 13.12 -0.35 26.59
CA LEU A 333 14.54 -0.68 26.47
C LEU A 333 15.33 0.29 25.58
N SER A 334 14.65 1.00 24.67
CA SER A 334 15.27 1.83 23.64
C SER A 334 15.08 3.34 23.86
N ARG A 335 14.28 3.76 24.85
CA ARG A 335 13.88 5.16 25.06
C ARG A 335 15.04 6.16 25.21
N ASP A 336 16.17 5.71 25.74
CA ASP A 336 17.32 6.58 26.02
C ASP A 336 17.98 7.07 24.71
N GLY A 337 17.99 6.25 23.67
CA GLY A 337 18.52 6.61 22.34
C GLY A 337 17.46 7.15 21.39
N TYR A 338 16.19 6.79 21.62
CA TYR A 338 15.10 6.99 20.66
C TYR A 338 13.81 7.49 21.36
N PRO A 339 13.77 8.76 21.80
CA PRO A 339 12.60 9.32 22.50
C PRO A 339 11.33 9.32 21.62
N GLU A 340 11.48 9.35 20.29
CA GLU A 340 10.36 9.31 19.34
C GLU A 340 9.49 8.05 19.46
N LEU A 341 10.04 6.96 20.02
CA LEU A 341 9.30 5.73 20.30
C LEU A 341 8.20 5.94 21.35
N GLU A 342 8.48 6.72 22.40
CA GLU A 342 7.47 7.02 23.42
C GLU A 342 6.47 8.07 22.89
N GLU A 343 6.94 9.07 22.14
CA GLU A 343 6.08 10.07 21.48
C GLU A 343 5.03 9.41 20.57
N LYS A 344 5.43 8.37 19.82
CA LYS A 344 4.58 7.66 18.85
C LYS A 344 3.97 6.36 19.37
N LYS A 345 4.10 6.07 20.67
CA LYS A 345 3.66 4.82 21.29
C LYS A 345 2.21 4.45 21.00
N ALA A 346 1.28 5.40 21.09
CA ALA A 346 -0.13 5.15 20.82
C ALA A 346 -0.37 4.66 19.38
N MET A 347 0.35 5.25 18.41
CA MET A 347 0.30 4.84 17.01
C MET A 347 0.90 3.44 16.82
N ILE A 348 2.09 3.19 17.36
CA ILE A 348 2.79 1.90 17.28
C ILE A 348 1.90 0.77 17.78
N LEU A 349 1.33 0.93 18.97
CA LEU A 349 0.45 -0.08 19.58
C LEU A 349 -0.81 -0.32 18.76
N LYS A 350 -1.43 0.74 18.22
CA LYS A 350 -2.64 0.63 17.40
C LYS A 350 -2.38 -0.10 16.09
N VAL A 351 -1.31 0.26 15.38
CA VAL A 351 -0.94 -0.37 14.10
C VAL A 351 -0.61 -1.85 14.27
N LEU A 352 0.21 -2.20 15.27
CA LEU A 352 0.55 -3.59 15.57
C LEU A 352 -0.72 -4.40 15.91
N THR A 353 -1.59 -3.86 16.77
CA THR A 353 -2.84 -4.52 17.17
C THR A 353 -3.75 -4.79 15.99
N GLU A 354 -3.98 -3.79 15.13
CA GLU A 354 -4.90 -3.94 14.01
C GLU A 354 -4.39 -4.89 12.93
N GLU A 355 -3.10 -4.87 12.62
CA GLU A 355 -2.54 -5.79 11.63
C GLU A 355 -2.44 -7.23 12.19
N GLU A 356 -2.12 -7.40 13.48
CA GLU A 356 -2.16 -8.70 14.17
C GLU A 356 -3.59 -9.27 14.20
N ASP A 357 -4.61 -8.45 14.45
CA ASP A 357 -6.02 -8.85 14.39
C ASP A 357 -6.44 -9.30 12.99
N LYS A 358 -6.08 -8.52 11.95
CA LYS A 358 -6.39 -8.85 10.56
C LYS A 358 -5.76 -10.19 10.18
N PHE A 359 -4.51 -10.40 10.57
CA PHE A 359 -3.79 -11.63 10.27
C PHE A 359 -4.34 -12.83 11.05
N ASN A 360 -4.65 -12.66 12.34
CA ASN A 360 -5.25 -13.71 13.18
C ASN A 360 -6.60 -14.21 12.63
N ARG A 361 -7.38 -13.37 11.94
CA ARG A 361 -8.63 -13.80 11.30
C ARG A 361 -8.41 -14.72 10.09
N THR A 362 -7.28 -14.60 9.41
CA THR A 362 -7.00 -15.30 8.15
C THR A 362 -6.04 -16.47 8.32
N ILE A 363 -5.20 -16.47 9.36
CA ILE A 363 -4.10 -17.42 9.51
C ILE A 363 -4.59 -18.86 9.70
N ASP A 364 -5.57 -19.10 10.57
CA ASP A 364 -6.04 -20.45 10.89
C ASP A 364 -6.64 -21.14 9.65
N GLN A 365 -7.45 -20.40 8.89
CA GLN A 365 -8.02 -20.89 7.64
C GLN A 365 -6.95 -21.14 6.59
N GLY A 366 -5.98 -20.22 6.44
CA GLY A 366 -4.90 -20.36 5.47
C GLY A 366 -3.96 -21.52 5.77
N LEU A 367 -3.60 -21.73 7.06
CA LEU A 367 -2.78 -22.87 7.50
C LEU A 367 -3.47 -24.21 7.27
N ALA A 368 -4.78 -24.30 7.54
CA ALA A 368 -5.55 -25.52 7.27
C ALA A 368 -5.58 -25.86 5.78
N ILE A 369 -5.83 -24.86 4.92
CA ILE A 369 -5.87 -25.05 3.45
C ILE A 369 -4.48 -25.43 2.92
N LEU A 370 -3.42 -24.75 3.38
CA LEU A 370 -2.05 -25.09 2.98
C LEU A 370 -1.69 -26.51 3.40
N GLY A 371 -2.06 -26.93 4.63
CA GLY A 371 -1.88 -28.31 5.08
C GLY A 371 -2.57 -29.34 4.19
N GLU A 372 -3.82 -29.08 3.76
CA GLU A 372 -4.52 -29.95 2.80
C GLU A 372 -3.81 -30.00 1.43
N MET A 373 -3.24 -28.88 0.97
CA MET A 373 -2.48 -28.81 -0.29
C MET A 373 -1.18 -29.61 -0.17
N GLU A 374 -0.47 -29.49 0.94
CA GLU A 374 0.75 -30.26 1.24
C GLU A 374 0.49 -31.76 1.28
N GLU A 375 -0.58 -32.20 1.95
CA GLU A 375 -0.97 -33.62 2.00
C GLU A 375 -1.27 -34.17 0.61
N LYS A 376 -1.96 -33.40 -0.24
CA LYS A 376 -2.23 -33.77 -1.64
C LYS A 376 -0.95 -33.83 -2.47
N MET A 377 -0.04 -32.87 -2.29
CA MET A 377 1.25 -32.86 -2.96
C MET A 377 2.09 -34.07 -2.58
N ALA A 378 2.21 -34.35 -1.28
CA ALA A 378 2.93 -35.50 -0.75
C ALA A 378 2.33 -36.83 -1.28
N ALA A 379 1.00 -36.96 -1.28
CA ALA A 379 0.31 -38.13 -1.83
C ALA A 379 0.53 -38.30 -3.34
N ALA A 380 0.71 -37.19 -4.08
CA ALA A 380 1.00 -37.19 -5.50
C ALA A 380 2.51 -37.28 -5.84
N GLY A 381 3.39 -37.31 -4.84
CA GLY A 381 4.84 -37.27 -5.04
C GLY A 381 5.36 -35.95 -5.63
N LYS A 382 4.59 -34.87 -5.51
CA LYS A 382 5.00 -33.52 -5.92
C LYS A 382 5.69 -32.80 -4.75
N THR A 383 6.73 -32.03 -5.05
CA THR A 383 7.41 -31.15 -4.08
C THR A 383 7.21 -29.67 -4.37
N VAL A 384 6.51 -29.31 -5.45
CA VAL A 384 6.25 -27.92 -5.87
C VAL A 384 4.76 -27.63 -5.79
N LEU A 385 4.39 -26.57 -5.07
CA LEU A 385 3.02 -26.06 -5.01
C LEU A 385 2.71 -25.28 -6.29
N ASP A 386 1.66 -25.65 -7.00
CA ASP A 386 1.25 -25.04 -8.26
C ASP A 386 0.91 -23.55 -8.06
N GLY A 387 1.33 -22.67 -8.99
CA GLY A 387 1.21 -21.22 -8.83
C GLY A 387 -0.22 -20.68 -8.73
N GLU A 388 -1.20 -21.40 -9.31
CA GLU A 388 -2.63 -21.10 -9.17
C GLU A 388 -3.15 -21.35 -7.76
N ASP A 389 -2.68 -22.41 -7.10
CA ASP A 389 -3.06 -22.73 -5.71
C ASP A 389 -2.43 -21.74 -4.73
N ALA A 390 -1.16 -21.37 -4.96
CA ALA A 390 -0.49 -20.28 -4.26
C ALA A 390 -1.24 -18.93 -4.45
N PHE A 391 -1.67 -18.64 -5.68
CA PHE A 391 -2.45 -17.44 -5.99
C PHE A 391 -3.82 -17.46 -5.30
N LYS A 392 -4.48 -18.62 -5.25
CA LYS A 392 -5.74 -18.79 -4.54
C LYS A 392 -5.61 -18.55 -3.03
N LEU A 393 -4.56 -19.09 -2.40
CA LEU A 393 -4.21 -18.82 -1.00
C LEU A 393 -4.07 -17.31 -0.75
N TYR A 394 -3.36 -16.62 -1.65
CA TYR A 394 -3.14 -15.19 -1.56
C TYR A 394 -4.39 -14.35 -1.82
N ASP A 395 -5.06 -14.55 -2.95
CA ASP A 395 -6.15 -13.68 -3.43
C ASP A 395 -7.48 -13.99 -2.73
N THR A 396 -7.83 -15.27 -2.58
CA THR A 396 -9.13 -15.69 -2.05
C THR A 396 -9.14 -15.70 -0.52
N TYR A 397 -8.04 -16.14 0.10
CA TYR A 397 -7.97 -16.37 1.54
C TYR A 397 -7.07 -15.36 2.27
N GLY A 398 -6.43 -14.45 1.55
CA GLY A 398 -5.56 -13.41 2.12
C GLY A 398 -4.26 -13.95 2.74
N PHE A 399 -3.91 -15.22 2.46
CA PHE A 399 -2.76 -15.89 3.02
C PHE A 399 -1.49 -15.52 2.24
N PRO A 400 -0.53 -14.81 2.85
CA PRO A 400 0.58 -14.20 2.12
C PRO A 400 1.55 -15.22 1.51
N LEU A 401 1.98 -14.97 0.27
CA LEU A 401 2.91 -15.82 -0.49
C LEU A 401 4.22 -16.10 0.27
N ASP A 402 4.79 -15.09 0.94
CA ASP A 402 6.02 -15.26 1.72
C ASP A 402 5.89 -16.31 2.82
N LEU A 403 4.72 -16.33 3.48
CA LEU A 403 4.46 -17.25 4.57
C LEU A 403 4.22 -18.66 4.02
N THR A 404 3.52 -18.78 2.89
CA THR A 404 3.38 -20.03 2.15
C THR A 404 4.75 -20.61 1.80
N ARG A 405 5.64 -19.79 1.23
CA ARG A 405 7.00 -20.21 0.89
C ARG A 405 7.78 -20.68 2.11
N GLU A 406 7.79 -19.90 3.19
CA GLU A 406 8.51 -20.26 4.41
C GLU A 406 8.03 -21.59 5.03
N ILE A 407 6.71 -21.80 5.07
CA ILE A 407 6.12 -23.05 5.58
C ILE A 407 6.50 -24.26 4.70
N LEU A 408 6.48 -24.08 3.38
CA LEU A 408 6.86 -25.13 2.44
C LEU A 408 8.34 -25.49 2.56
N GLU A 409 9.22 -24.48 2.65
CA GLU A 409 10.67 -24.67 2.77
C GLU A 409 11.06 -25.48 4.03
N GLU A 410 10.35 -25.27 5.15
CA GLU A 410 10.55 -26.07 6.39
C GLU A 410 10.32 -27.57 6.18
N LYS A 411 9.52 -27.95 5.16
CA LYS A 411 9.23 -29.34 4.78
C LYS A 411 9.94 -29.77 3.50
N HIS A 412 10.89 -28.97 3.01
CA HIS A 412 11.60 -29.19 1.74
C HIS A 412 10.67 -29.20 0.51
N PHE A 413 9.59 -28.44 0.56
CA PHE A 413 8.74 -28.13 -0.60
C PHE A 413 9.07 -26.75 -1.17
N GLU A 414 8.73 -26.55 -2.43
CA GLU A 414 8.95 -25.33 -3.21
C GLU A 414 7.61 -24.79 -3.73
N ILE A 415 7.64 -23.58 -4.30
CA ILE A 415 6.47 -22.91 -4.86
C ILE A 415 6.75 -22.46 -6.30
N ASP A 416 5.78 -22.64 -7.19
CA ASP A 416 5.86 -22.13 -8.56
C ASP A 416 5.57 -20.62 -8.59
N GLU A 417 6.63 -19.82 -8.35
CA GLU A 417 6.55 -18.36 -8.35
C GLU A 417 6.16 -17.78 -9.71
N ASP A 418 6.58 -18.41 -10.81
CA ASP A 418 6.30 -17.91 -12.15
C ASP A 418 4.82 -18.14 -12.52
N GLY A 419 4.28 -19.30 -12.15
CA GLY A 419 2.84 -19.57 -12.21
C GLY A 419 2.02 -18.58 -11.37
N PHE A 420 2.47 -18.26 -10.17
CA PHE A 420 1.83 -17.25 -9.32
C PHE A 420 1.83 -15.86 -9.97
N LYS A 421 2.98 -15.41 -10.49
CA LYS A 421 3.11 -14.11 -11.18
C LYS A 421 2.18 -14.03 -12.39
N LYS A 422 2.08 -15.12 -13.15
CA LYS A 422 1.18 -15.23 -14.30
C LYS A 422 -0.29 -15.08 -13.88
N ALA A 423 -0.73 -15.80 -12.85
CA ALA A 423 -2.10 -15.69 -12.32
C ALA A 423 -2.43 -14.28 -11.81
N MET A 424 -1.45 -13.64 -11.15
CA MET A 424 -1.58 -12.26 -10.67
C MET A 424 -1.65 -11.23 -11.81
N GLN A 425 -0.89 -11.44 -12.89
CA GLN A 425 -0.94 -10.61 -14.09
C GLN A 425 -2.29 -10.73 -14.81
N GLU A 426 -2.81 -11.95 -14.97
CA GLU A 426 -4.14 -12.19 -15.54
C GLU A 426 -5.26 -11.50 -14.74
N GLN A 427 -5.17 -11.48 -13.41
CA GLN A 427 -6.10 -10.74 -12.55
C GLN A 427 -5.96 -9.22 -12.74
N ARG A 428 -4.73 -8.70 -12.79
CA ARG A 428 -4.47 -7.27 -13.03
C ARG A 428 -5.02 -6.81 -14.37
N GLU A 429 -4.87 -7.61 -15.42
CA GLU A 429 -5.42 -7.32 -16.75
C GLU A 429 -6.95 -7.31 -16.74
N LYS A 430 -7.59 -8.29 -16.09
CA LYS A 430 -9.05 -8.31 -15.87
C LYS A 430 -9.53 -7.10 -15.06
N ALA A 431 -8.81 -6.68 -14.03
CA ALA A 431 -9.13 -5.51 -13.22
C ALA A 431 -8.93 -4.18 -13.97
N ARG A 432 -7.92 -4.10 -14.85
CA ARG A 432 -7.69 -2.95 -15.74
C ARG A 432 -8.74 -2.84 -16.83
N ALA A 433 -9.20 -3.96 -17.40
CA ALA A 433 -10.31 -3.98 -18.35
C ALA A 433 -11.64 -3.48 -17.73
N ALA A 434 -11.79 -3.57 -16.40
CA ALA A 434 -12.95 -3.08 -15.66
C ALA A 434 -12.86 -1.61 -15.21
N ARG A 435 -11.69 -0.94 -15.33
CA ARG A 435 -11.50 0.48 -14.98
C ARG A 435 -11.32 1.33 -16.23
N LYS A 436 -12.38 2.03 -16.65
CA LYS A 436 -12.22 3.21 -17.52
C LYS A 436 -11.46 4.27 -16.73
N THR A 437 -10.17 4.41 -17.02
CA THR A 437 -9.37 5.54 -16.53
C THR A 437 -8.64 6.15 -17.71
N THR A 438 -9.14 7.33 -18.07
CA THR A 438 -8.41 8.38 -18.79
C THR A 438 -7.24 8.84 -17.94
N ASN A 439 -6.01 8.64 -18.43
CA ASN A 439 -4.83 9.36 -17.99
C ASN A 439 -4.01 9.69 -19.24
N TYR A 440 -3.95 10.97 -19.58
CA TYR A 440 -3.07 11.52 -20.59
C TYR A 440 -2.06 12.41 -19.87
N MET A 441 -0.87 11.89 -19.59
CA MET A 441 0.34 12.70 -19.41
C MET A 441 1.54 11.84 -19.79
N GLY A 442 1.94 11.95 -21.05
CA GLY A 442 3.25 11.56 -21.55
C GLY A 442 4.02 12.83 -21.88
N ALA A 443 5.23 12.95 -21.34
CA ALA A 443 6.15 14.04 -21.65
C ALA A 443 6.74 13.82 -23.05
N ASP A 444 6.15 14.47 -24.05
CA ASP A 444 6.81 14.77 -25.32
C ASP A 444 7.47 16.15 -25.24
N VAL A 445 8.52 16.39 -26.03
CA VAL A 445 9.22 17.68 -26.16
C VAL A 445 8.20 18.76 -26.51
N THR A 446 7.82 19.59 -25.54
CA THR A 446 6.78 20.62 -25.73
C THR A 446 7.36 21.88 -26.36
N VAL A 447 6.55 22.60 -27.15
CA VAL A 447 6.84 23.93 -27.71
C VAL A 447 7.42 24.90 -26.67
N TYR A 448 7.04 24.72 -25.39
CA TYR A 448 7.50 25.51 -24.26
C TYR A 448 9.02 25.49 -24.02
N GLN A 449 9.73 24.44 -24.44
CA GLN A 449 11.20 24.39 -24.35
C GLN A 449 11.89 25.36 -25.34
N SER A 450 11.16 25.85 -26.34
CA SER A 450 11.65 26.84 -27.30
C SER A 450 11.48 28.28 -26.81
N ILE A 451 10.80 28.49 -25.66
CA ILE A 451 10.67 29.81 -25.03
C ILE A 451 11.99 30.13 -24.32
N ASP A 452 12.49 31.36 -24.51
CA ASP A 452 13.74 31.82 -23.90
C ASP A 452 13.78 31.53 -22.38
N PRO A 453 14.75 30.72 -21.90
CA PRO A 453 14.92 30.39 -20.49
C PRO A 453 15.04 31.61 -19.57
N ALA A 454 15.55 32.75 -20.06
CA ALA A 454 15.76 33.97 -19.29
C ALA A 454 14.45 34.71 -18.91
N LEU A 455 13.35 34.47 -19.63
CA LEU A 455 12.06 35.08 -19.31
C LEU A 455 11.51 34.55 -17.98
N THR A 456 10.89 35.41 -17.18
CA THR A 456 10.21 35.00 -15.94
C THR A 456 8.87 35.73 -15.85
N THR A 457 7.95 35.19 -15.06
CA THR A 457 6.66 35.85 -14.78
C THR A 457 6.53 36.07 -13.28
N GLU A 458 6.32 37.32 -12.87
CA GLU A 458 6.03 37.65 -11.47
C GLU A 458 4.54 37.43 -11.18
N PHE A 459 4.23 36.66 -10.14
CA PHE A 459 2.86 36.47 -9.70
C PHE A 459 2.44 37.55 -8.70
N VAL A 460 1.48 38.41 -9.10
CA VAL A 460 0.95 39.53 -8.31
C VAL A 460 -0.52 39.30 -7.89
N GLY A 461 -1.02 38.08 -8.07
CA GLY A 461 -2.42 37.71 -7.94
C GLY A 461 -2.93 37.34 -6.55
N TYR A 462 -2.12 37.51 -5.50
CA TYR A 462 -2.56 37.24 -4.12
C TYR A 462 -3.60 38.27 -3.65
N ASP A 463 -3.36 39.55 -3.93
CA ASP A 463 -4.21 40.66 -3.48
C ASP A 463 -4.97 41.34 -4.63
N LYS A 464 -4.74 40.90 -5.87
CA LYS A 464 -5.29 41.52 -7.09
C LYS A 464 -5.92 40.46 -7.99
N LEU A 465 -7.03 40.82 -8.63
CA LEU A 465 -7.71 39.99 -9.63
C LEU A 465 -7.51 40.50 -11.06
N ALA A 466 -6.91 41.68 -11.21
CA ALA A 466 -6.53 42.23 -12.50
C ALA A 466 -5.22 43.01 -12.43
N CYS A 467 -4.43 42.95 -13.51
CA CYS A 467 -3.26 43.79 -13.72
C CYS A 467 -3.08 44.09 -15.21
N ASP A 468 -2.40 45.19 -15.52
CA ASP A 468 -1.89 45.45 -16.86
C ASP A 468 -0.46 44.89 -16.93
N SER A 469 -0.16 44.09 -17.96
CA SER A 469 1.18 43.53 -18.16
C SER A 469 1.51 43.39 -19.63
N LYS A 470 2.80 43.31 -19.93
CA LYS A 470 3.32 43.16 -21.28
C LYS A 470 3.44 41.68 -21.65
N ILE A 471 3.05 41.34 -22.88
CA ILE A 471 3.24 40.00 -23.45
C ILE A 471 4.73 39.80 -23.78
N THR A 472 5.33 38.75 -23.24
CA THR A 472 6.75 38.39 -23.43
C THR A 472 6.94 37.24 -24.41
N ALA A 473 5.98 36.32 -24.49
CA ALA A 473 5.99 35.23 -25.46
C ALA A 473 4.56 34.79 -25.83
N LEU A 474 4.42 34.28 -27.05
CA LEU A 474 3.21 33.68 -27.58
C LEU A 474 3.56 32.36 -28.25
N THR A 475 2.78 31.31 -27.99
CA THR A 475 2.91 30.03 -28.71
C THR A 475 1.55 29.61 -29.24
N THR A 476 1.54 28.90 -30.37
CA THR A 476 0.44 27.98 -30.69
C THR A 476 0.64 26.67 -29.92
N GLU A 477 -0.12 25.63 -30.25
CA GLU A 477 0.11 24.28 -29.72
C GLU A 477 1.46 23.70 -30.17
N THR A 478 2.00 24.14 -31.32
CA THR A 478 3.16 23.54 -31.97
C THR A 478 4.39 24.46 -32.06
N ASP A 479 4.19 25.77 -32.18
CA ASP A 479 5.25 26.71 -32.54
C ASP A 479 5.26 27.99 -31.69
N LEU A 480 6.44 28.60 -31.53
CA LEU A 480 6.59 29.95 -31.00
C LEU A 480 6.20 30.95 -32.11
N VAL A 481 5.32 31.90 -31.79
CA VAL A 481 4.75 32.84 -32.78
C VAL A 481 4.90 34.29 -32.35
N GLU A 482 4.92 35.22 -33.31
CA GLU A 482 4.96 36.66 -33.01
C GLU A 482 3.57 37.25 -32.69
N ALA A 483 2.50 36.56 -33.08
CA ALA A 483 1.12 36.99 -32.89
C ALA A 483 0.15 35.81 -32.77
N LEU A 484 -0.97 36.02 -32.06
CA LEU A 484 -2.15 35.16 -32.05
C LEU A 484 -3.36 35.95 -32.58
N THR A 485 -4.13 35.32 -33.47
CA THR A 485 -5.27 35.92 -34.20
C THR A 485 -6.59 35.19 -33.95
N ASP A 486 -7.71 35.76 -34.42
CA ASP A 486 -9.06 35.21 -34.28
C ASP A 486 -9.17 33.69 -34.45
N GLY A 487 -9.62 33.02 -33.39
CA GLY A 487 -9.90 31.59 -33.39
C GLY A 487 -8.68 30.70 -33.10
N GLU A 488 -7.47 31.25 -33.04
CA GLU A 488 -6.26 30.48 -32.72
C GLU A 488 -6.22 30.12 -31.23
N THR A 489 -5.86 28.87 -30.96
CA THR A 489 -5.54 28.34 -29.62
C THR A 489 -4.04 28.49 -29.39
N GLY A 490 -3.66 28.90 -28.19
CA GLY A 490 -2.27 29.13 -27.86
C GLY A 490 -2.02 29.36 -26.38
N THR A 491 -0.77 29.71 -26.07
CA THR A 491 -0.36 30.10 -24.72
C THR A 491 0.23 31.51 -24.75
N ILE A 492 -0.21 32.36 -23.83
CA ILE A 492 0.33 33.71 -23.63
C ILE A 492 1.21 33.69 -22.38
N VAL A 493 2.41 34.28 -22.45
CA VAL A 493 3.28 34.54 -21.30
C VAL A 493 3.44 36.04 -21.14
N THR A 494 3.40 36.54 -19.91
CA THR A 494 3.50 37.97 -19.56
C THR A 494 4.61 38.22 -18.53
N GLU A 495 5.00 39.48 -18.35
CA GLU A 495 5.98 39.90 -17.32
C GLU A 495 5.42 39.73 -15.90
N GLU A 496 4.15 40.10 -15.70
CA GLU A 496 3.41 39.97 -14.46
C GLU A 496 2.06 39.27 -14.73
N THR A 497 1.55 38.51 -13.76
CA THR A 497 0.20 37.93 -13.86
C THR A 497 -0.55 37.89 -12.54
N THR A 498 -1.87 38.09 -12.61
CA THR A 498 -2.79 37.79 -11.52
C THR A 498 -3.31 36.36 -11.54
N PHE A 499 -3.09 35.60 -12.61
CA PHE A 499 -3.55 34.21 -12.74
C PHE A 499 -2.62 33.26 -11.99
N TYR A 500 -3.18 32.48 -11.06
CA TYR A 500 -2.46 31.44 -10.34
C TYR A 500 -2.29 30.24 -11.27
N GLY A 501 -1.05 29.76 -11.42
CA GLY A 501 -0.76 28.56 -12.20
C GLY A 501 -0.99 27.30 -11.38
N THR A 502 -1.41 26.21 -12.04
CA THR A 502 -1.65 24.92 -11.37
C THR A 502 -0.43 24.46 -10.57
N MET A 503 -0.54 24.45 -9.24
CA MET A 503 0.52 24.04 -8.30
C MET A 503 -0.07 23.76 -6.91
N GLY A 504 0.55 22.84 -6.16
CA GLY A 504 0.16 22.55 -4.77
C GLY A 504 -1.23 21.91 -4.63
N GLY A 505 -1.71 21.25 -5.69
CA GLY A 505 -3.05 20.68 -5.78
C GLY A 505 -4.14 21.66 -6.23
N GLN A 506 -3.92 22.97 -6.16
CA GLN A 506 -4.84 23.97 -6.68
C GLN A 506 -4.76 24.04 -8.21
N GLN A 507 -5.91 23.95 -8.88
CA GLN A 507 -6.03 24.14 -10.33
C GLN A 507 -5.84 25.60 -10.72
N GLY A 508 -5.32 25.82 -11.92
CA GLY A 508 -5.02 27.13 -12.47
C GLY A 508 -6.26 27.99 -12.68
N ASP A 509 -6.09 29.30 -12.61
CA ASP A 509 -7.19 30.23 -12.82
C ASP A 509 -7.65 30.28 -14.27
N LYS A 510 -8.93 30.65 -14.41
CA LYS A 510 -9.59 30.95 -15.68
C LYS A 510 -9.99 32.41 -15.72
N GLY A 511 -10.19 32.95 -16.93
CA GLY A 511 -10.53 34.35 -17.10
C GLY A 511 -10.30 34.86 -18.50
N VAL A 512 -9.96 36.14 -18.62
CA VAL A 512 -9.74 36.80 -19.90
C VAL A 512 -8.51 37.70 -19.88
N ILE A 513 -7.84 37.79 -21.02
CA ILE A 513 -6.80 38.78 -21.30
C ILE A 513 -7.34 39.70 -22.38
N VAL A 514 -7.40 41.00 -22.11
CA VAL A 514 -8.09 41.98 -22.97
C VAL A 514 -7.22 43.18 -23.27
N SER A 515 -7.37 43.75 -24.46
CA SER A 515 -6.87 45.07 -24.81
C SER A 515 -7.80 45.75 -25.81
N ALA A 516 -7.46 46.94 -26.29
CA ALA A 516 -8.18 47.58 -27.39
C ALA A 516 -8.14 46.74 -28.69
N ASN A 517 -7.15 45.88 -28.83
CA ASN A 517 -6.85 45.14 -30.06
C ASN A 517 -7.39 43.70 -30.05
N GLY A 518 -7.88 43.19 -28.91
CA GLY A 518 -8.37 41.81 -28.83
C GLY A 518 -8.85 41.35 -27.46
N GLU A 519 -9.40 40.14 -27.43
CA GLU A 519 -9.87 39.42 -26.25
C GLU A 519 -9.48 37.94 -26.39
N PHE A 520 -8.66 37.45 -25.47
CA PHE A 520 -8.25 36.06 -25.32
C PHE A 520 -8.94 35.46 -24.10
N VAL A 521 -9.55 34.28 -24.27
CA VAL A 521 -10.18 33.54 -23.17
C VAL A 521 -9.16 32.55 -22.63
N VAL A 522 -8.83 32.66 -21.34
CA VAL A 522 -7.92 31.76 -20.65
C VAL A 522 -8.74 30.60 -20.07
N GLU A 523 -8.44 29.40 -20.53
CA GLU A 523 -9.12 28.16 -20.15
C GLU A 523 -8.34 27.37 -19.09
N ASP A 524 -7.01 27.55 -19.04
CA ASP A 524 -6.14 26.99 -18.01
C ASP A 524 -4.90 27.89 -17.79
N THR A 525 -4.31 27.83 -16.60
CA THR A 525 -3.06 28.53 -16.27
C THR A 525 -2.07 27.54 -15.68
N ILE A 526 -0.87 27.46 -16.27
CA ILE A 526 0.13 26.44 -15.94
C ILE A 526 1.49 27.07 -15.61
N HIS A 527 2.28 26.38 -14.77
CA HIS A 527 3.69 26.71 -14.59
C HIS A 527 4.54 26.09 -15.69
N LEU A 528 5.41 26.90 -16.28
CA LEU A 528 6.39 26.50 -17.29
C LEU A 528 7.80 26.53 -16.68
N GLN A 529 8.77 25.88 -17.35
CA GLN A 529 10.16 25.86 -16.89
C GLN A 529 10.73 27.29 -16.77
N GLY A 530 11.63 27.49 -15.79
CA GLY A 530 12.27 28.79 -15.58
C GLY A 530 11.39 29.84 -14.89
N GLY A 531 10.33 29.45 -14.16
CA GLY A 531 9.51 30.39 -13.40
C GLY A 531 8.53 31.22 -14.23
N LYS A 532 8.17 30.73 -15.42
CA LYS A 532 7.18 31.35 -16.31
C LYS A 532 5.78 30.84 -15.97
N VAL A 533 4.76 31.66 -16.21
CA VAL A 533 3.36 31.26 -16.12
C VAL A 533 2.72 31.36 -17.50
N GLY A 534 2.20 30.24 -17.99
CA GLY A 534 1.52 30.14 -19.27
C GLY A 534 0.00 30.24 -19.11
N HIS A 535 -0.62 31.14 -19.86
CA HIS A 535 -2.07 31.30 -19.94
C HIS A 535 -2.56 30.59 -21.20
N VAL A 536 -3.09 29.38 -21.04
CA VAL A 536 -3.54 28.51 -22.12
C VAL A 536 -5.00 28.83 -22.45
N GLY A 537 -5.31 28.97 -23.74
CA GLY A 537 -6.66 29.29 -24.16
C GLY A 537 -6.75 29.68 -25.62
N ARG A 538 -7.72 30.53 -25.96
CA ARG A 538 -8.04 30.86 -27.36
C ARG A 538 -8.34 32.34 -27.58
N MET A 539 -7.89 32.86 -28.71
CA MET A 539 -8.28 34.20 -29.19
C MET A 539 -9.75 34.18 -29.61
N LYS A 540 -10.57 34.95 -28.89
CA LYS A 540 -12.00 35.07 -29.18
C LYS A 540 -12.28 36.11 -30.25
N LYS A 541 -11.53 37.22 -30.24
CA LYS A 541 -11.57 38.28 -31.26
C LYS A 541 -10.29 39.14 -31.19
N GLY A 542 -9.93 39.78 -32.29
CA GLY A 542 -8.75 40.61 -32.44
C GLY A 542 -7.43 39.85 -32.63
N MET A 543 -6.34 40.55 -32.32
CA MET A 543 -4.97 40.02 -32.42
C MET A 543 -4.15 40.53 -31.24
N PHE A 544 -3.29 39.67 -30.70
CA PHE A 544 -2.23 40.05 -29.77
C PHE A 544 -0.86 39.73 -30.35
N GLN A 545 0.10 40.62 -30.12
CA GLN A 545 1.48 40.47 -30.55
C GLN A 545 2.43 40.51 -29.36
N ILE A 546 3.63 39.94 -29.52
CA ILE A 546 4.69 40.06 -28.53
C ILE A 546 4.98 41.55 -28.29
N GLY A 547 4.98 41.95 -27.02
CA GLY A 547 5.22 43.32 -26.58
C GLY A 547 3.97 44.17 -26.39
N ASP A 548 2.78 43.69 -26.74
CA ASP A 548 1.53 44.36 -26.42
C ASP A 548 1.32 44.46 -24.90
N VAL A 549 0.73 45.58 -24.45
CA VAL A 549 0.25 45.74 -23.07
C VAL A 549 -1.20 45.32 -23.03
N VAL A 550 -1.50 44.34 -22.18
CA VAL A 550 -2.81 43.73 -22.03
C VAL A 550 -3.27 43.75 -20.58
N THR A 551 -4.57 43.83 -20.35
CA THR A 551 -5.17 43.70 -19.02
C THR A 551 -5.56 42.24 -18.79
N LEU A 552 -4.92 41.60 -17.82
CA LEU A 552 -5.24 40.28 -17.32
C LEU A 552 -6.39 40.39 -16.31
N LYS A 553 -7.45 39.59 -16.44
CA LYS A 553 -8.60 39.57 -15.51
C LYS A 553 -9.00 38.14 -15.16
N VAL A 554 -8.82 37.77 -13.91
CA VAL A 554 -9.24 36.48 -13.36
C VAL A 554 -10.75 36.45 -13.14
N CYS A 555 -11.37 35.29 -13.32
CA CYS A 555 -12.75 35.06 -12.91
C CYS A 555 -12.86 35.08 -11.38
N GLU A 556 -13.39 36.18 -10.81
CA GLU A 556 -13.52 36.38 -9.36
C GLU A 556 -14.31 35.27 -8.67
N GLU A 557 -15.42 34.82 -9.28
CA GLU A 557 -16.26 33.76 -8.73
C GLU A 557 -15.51 32.42 -8.63
N SER A 558 -14.84 32.03 -9.71
CA SER A 558 -14.03 30.80 -9.78
C SER A 558 -12.86 30.83 -8.78
N ARG A 559 -12.15 31.97 -8.72
CA ARG A 559 -11.06 32.19 -7.76
C ARG A 559 -11.55 32.10 -6.31
N MET A 560 -12.70 32.72 -6.02
CA MET A 560 -13.27 32.71 -4.68
C MET A 560 -13.66 31.29 -4.27
N SER A 561 -14.34 30.54 -5.13
CA SER A 561 -14.73 29.15 -4.85
C SER A 561 -13.52 28.24 -4.68
N THR A 562 -12.50 28.38 -5.55
CA THR A 562 -11.22 27.67 -5.41
C THR A 562 -10.53 28.00 -4.08
N GLY A 563 -10.49 29.29 -3.69
CA GLY A 563 -9.93 29.73 -2.41
C GLY A 563 -10.69 29.22 -1.19
N LYS A 564 -12.03 29.10 -1.26
CA LYS A 564 -12.86 28.45 -0.23
C LYS A 564 -12.47 26.97 -0.10
N ASN A 565 -12.43 26.24 -1.20
CA ASN A 565 -12.08 24.83 -1.24
C ASN A 565 -10.64 24.60 -0.74
N HIS A 566 -9.67 25.40 -1.17
CA HIS A 566 -8.27 25.29 -0.71
C HIS A 566 -8.19 25.52 0.80
N SER A 567 -8.86 26.54 1.30
CA SER A 567 -8.82 26.86 2.73
C SER A 567 -9.49 25.79 3.58
N ALA A 568 -10.58 25.18 3.07
CA ALA A 568 -11.20 24.03 3.70
C ALA A 568 -10.28 22.79 3.73
N THR A 569 -9.41 22.60 2.74
CA THR A 569 -8.41 21.52 2.74
C THR A 569 -7.46 21.61 3.95
N HIS A 570 -6.99 22.81 4.30
CA HIS A 570 -6.15 23.00 5.49
C HIS A 570 -6.90 22.69 6.80
N LEU A 571 -8.16 23.15 6.91
CA LEU A 571 -8.99 22.81 8.07
C LEU A 571 -9.24 21.30 8.15
N LEU A 572 -9.49 20.64 7.02
CA LEU A 572 -9.70 19.21 6.91
C LEU A 572 -8.45 18.44 7.35
N GLN A 573 -7.27 18.81 6.88
CA GLN A 573 -6.01 18.15 7.25
C GLN A 573 -5.77 18.23 8.76
N LYS A 574 -5.94 19.41 9.35
CA LYS A 574 -5.81 19.58 10.80
C LYS A 574 -6.87 18.79 11.58
N ALA A 575 -8.12 18.78 11.10
CA ALA A 575 -9.20 18.03 11.72
C ALA A 575 -8.95 16.51 11.68
N LEU A 576 -8.47 15.98 10.55
CA LEU A 576 -8.08 14.58 10.42
C LEU A 576 -6.98 14.21 11.41
N ARG A 577 -5.91 15.03 11.51
CA ARG A 577 -4.83 14.79 12.49
C ARG A 577 -5.34 14.83 13.94
N THR A 578 -6.29 15.71 14.23
CA THR A 578 -6.87 15.84 15.58
C THR A 578 -7.73 14.62 15.94
N VAL A 579 -8.51 14.09 15.00
CA VAL A 579 -9.43 12.98 15.24
C VAL A 579 -8.73 11.62 15.15
N LEU A 580 -7.86 11.44 14.17
CA LEU A 580 -7.25 10.15 13.85
C LEU A 580 -5.86 9.99 14.48
N GLY A 581 -5.09 11.07 14.60
CA GLY A 581 -3.73 11.07 15.14
C GLY A 581 -2.69 11.75 14.22
N GLU A 582 -1.49 11.98 14.75
CA GLU A 582 -0.42 12.71 14.05
C GLU A 582 0.23 11.96 12.88
N HIS A 583 -0.05 10.66 12.71
CA HIS A 583 0.40 9.89 11.55
C HIS A 583 -0.26 10.29 10.24
N VAL A 584 -1.36 11.05 10.31
CA VAL A 584 -2.06 11.51 9.13
C VAL A 584 -1.23 12.58 8.43
N GLU A 585 -0.74 12.24 7.26
CA GLU A 585 0.04 13.09 6.36
C GLU A 585 -0.64 13.17 5.00
N GLN A 586 -0.47 14.29 4.31
CA GLN A 586 -0.99 14.47 2.95
C GLN A 586 -0.23 13.55 1.98
N ALA A 587 -0.97 12.72 1.25
CA ALA A 587 -0.46 11.89 0.15
C ALA A 587 -0.83 12.46 -1.23
N GLY A 588 -1.74 13.44 -1.29
CA GLY A 588 -2.16 14.09 -2.53
C GLY A 588 -3.29 15.09 -2.29
N SER A 589 -3.40 16.08 -3.17
CA SER A 589 -4.44 17.12 -3.10
C SER A 589 -4.92 17.50 -4.50
N TYR A 590 -6.19 17.85 -4.62
CA TYR A 590 -6.78 18.45 -5.83
C TYR A 590 -7.88 19.42 -5.39
N VAL A 591 -7.84 20.64 -5.91
CA VAL A 591 -8.75 21.73 -5.53
C VAL A 591 -9.07 22.55 -6.78
N ASP A 592 -10.36 22.64 -7.13
CA ASP A 592 -10.88 23.53 -8.17
C ASP A 592 -12.08 24.34 -7.65
N GLU A 593 -12.79 25.02 -8.55
CA GLU A 593 -13.97 25.82 -8.23
C GLU A 593 -15.17 24.98 -7.76
N ASP A 594 -15.26 23.72 -8.16
CA ASP A 594 -16.41 22.86 -7.90
C ASP A 594 -16.22 22.01 -6.64
N ARG A 595 -15.00 21.52 -6.38
CA ARG A 595 -14.74 20.55 -5.31
C ARG A 595 -13.31 20.54 -4.78
N LEU A 596 -13.13 19.83 -3.67
CA LEU A 596 -11.81 19.42 -3.19
C LEU A 596 -11.71 17.91 -2.99
N ARG A 597 -10.50 17.40 -3.17
CA ARG A 597 -10.11 16.01 -2.94
C ARG A 597 -8.81 15.99 -2.15
N PHE A 598 -8.81 15.28 -1.03
CA PHE A 598 -7.68 15.18 -0.13
C PHE A 598 -7.32 13.71 0.12
N ASP A 599 -6.09 13.36 -0.23
CA ASP A 599 -5.54 12.02 -0.03
C ASP A 599 -4.59 12.05 1.17
N PHE A 600 -4.73 11.10 2.08
CA PHE A 600 -4.00 11.08 3.33
C PHE A 600 -3.60 9.67 3.78
N THR A 601 -2.52 9.57 4.55
CA THR A 601 -2.03 8.32 5.12
C THR A 601 -2.93 7.86 6.27
N HIS A 602 -3.57 6.70 6.10
CA HIS A 602 -4.37 6.07 7.15
C HIS A 602 -4.56 4.57 6.89
N PHE A 603 -4.43 3.76 7.94
CA PHE A 603 -4.30 2.30 7.86
C PHE A 603 -5.63 1.53 7.83
N SER A 604 -6.75 2.17 8.17
CA SER A 604 -8.09 1.56 8.22
C SER A 604 -9.18 2.51 7.73
N ALA A 605 -10.35 1.99 7.38
CA ALA A 605 -11.46 2.83 6.92
C ALA A 605 -11.93 3.71 8.08
N MET A 606 -12.23 4.97 7.78
CA MET A 606 -12.77 5.83 8.82
C MET A 606 -14.16 5.32 9.19
N THR A 607 -14.41 5.23 10.48
CA THR A 607 -15.75 4.92 10.99
C THR A 607 -16.71 6.07 10.67
N PRO A 608 -18.03 5.81 10.54
CA PRO A 608 -19.02 6.87 10.35
C PRO A 608 -18.93 7.99 11.41
N ASP A 609 -18.58 7.63 12.64
CA ASP A 609 -18.41 8.58 13.74
C ASP A 609 -17.13 9.42 13.60
N GLU A 610 -16.02 8.86 13.12
CA GLU A 610 -14.81 9.62 12.82
C GLU A 610 -15.04 10.61 11.67
N ILE A 611 -15.68 10.19 10.59
CA ILE A 611 -16.05 11.07 9.46
C ILE A 611 -16.90 12.23 9.97
N LYS A 612 -17.92 11.92 10.77
CA LYS A 612 -18.79 12.93 11.37
C LYS A 612 -18.02 13.89 12.28
N LYS A 613 -17.11 13.40 13.13
CA LYS A 613 -16.29 14.25 14.01
C LYS A 613 -15.40 15.20 13.22
N VAL A 614 -14.75 14.70 12.17
CA VAL A 614 -13.91 15.52 11.28
C VAL A 614 -14.75 16.60 10.60
N GLU A 615 -15.88 16.23 9.99
CA GLU A 615 -16.79 17.18 9.35
C GLU A 615 -17.32 18.24 10.34
N CYS A 616 -17.71 17.83 11.55
CA CYS A 616 -18.16 18.75 12.59
C CYS A 616 -17.05 19.72 13.01
N LEU A 617 -15.82 19.25 13.20
CA LEU A 617 -14.69 20.08 13.60
C LEU A 617 -14.33 21.12 12.52
N VAL A 618 -14.35 20.73 11.24
CA VAL A 618 -14.14 21.69 10.13
C VAL A 618 -15.22 22.77 10.14
N ASN A 619 -16.49 22.38 10.22
CA ASN A 619 -17.60 23.34 10.26
C ASN A 619 -17.61 24.22 11.52
N GLU A 620 -17.14 23.71 12.67
CA GLU A 620 -16.92 24.51 13.87
C GLU A 620 -15.91 25.63 13.60
N LYS A 621 -14.78 25.30 12.96
CA LYS A 621 -13.74 26.29 12.62
C LYS A 621 -14.14 27.25 11.51
N ILE A 622 -15.02 26.84 10.61
CA ILE A 622 -15.69 27.74 9.67
C ILE A 622 -16.58 28.73 10.43
N LYS A 623 -17.40 28.25 11.37
CA LYS A 623 -18.31 29.08 12.18
C LYS A 623 -17.58 30.07 13.09
N GLU A 624 -16.38 29.74 13.56
CA GLU A 624 -15.53 30.64 14.34
C GLU A 624 -15.00 31.85 13.52
N ALA A 625 -15.06 31.80 12.19
CA ALA A 625 -14.59 32.84 11.28
C ALA A 625 -13.15 33.29 11.59
N LEU A 626 -12.25 32.32 11.76
CA LEU A 626 -10.84 32.53 12.03
C LEU A 626 -10.20 33.36 10.93
N ASN A 627 -9.46 34.41 11.31
CA ASN A 627 -8.71 35.22 10.36
C ASN A 627 -7.61 34.37 9.71
N VAL A 628 -7.50 34.48 8.38
CA VAL A 628 -6.42 33.88 7.60
C VAL A 628 -5.33 34.94 7.39
N LYS A 629 -4.11 34.62 7.81
CA LYS A 629 -2.94 35.50 7.67
C LYS A 629 -1.86 34.78 6.87
N THR A 630 -1.14 35.53 6.06
CA THR A 630 -0.03 34.99 5.27
C THR A 630 1.22 35.82 5.47
N GLU A 631 2.35 35.15 5.70
CA GLU A 631 3.64 35.78 5.94
C GLU A 631 4.71 35.05 5.12
N VAL A 632 5.67 35.80 4.57
CA VAL A 632 6.86 35.24 3.93
C VAL A 632 8.01 35.32 4.92
N MET A 633 8.64 34.19 5.22
CA MET A 633 9.72 34.09 6.20
C MET A 633 10.72 33.02 5.79
N SER A 634 11.86 32.95 6.49
CA SER A 634 12.84 31.88 6.25
C SER A 634 12.29 30.52 6.67
N LEU A 635 12.80 29.44 6.06
CA LEU A 635 12.37 28.08 6.39
C LEU A 635 12.55 27.74 7.89
N ASP A 636 13.60 28.26 8.52
CA ASP A 636 13.88 28.05 9.95
C ASP A 636 12.91 28.81 10.86
N GLU A 637 12.50 30.02 10.48
CA GLU A 637 11.48 30.78 11.21
C GLU A 637 10.11 30.10 11.09
N ALA A 638 9.76 29.60 9.91
CA ALA A 638 8.51 28.87 9.70
C ALA A 638 8.43 27.59 10.54
N LYS A 639 9.52 26.82 10.63
CA LYS A 639 9.58 25.65 11.53
C LYS A 639 9.37 26.06 12.99
N LYS A 640 9.96 27.17 13.43
CA LYS A 640 9.80 27.69 14.80
C LYS A 640 8.40 28.21 15.08
N SER A 641 7.67 28.70 14.08
CA SER A 641 6.28 29.13 14.24
C SER A 641 5.28 27.96 14.35
N GLY A 642 5.78 26.71 14.29
CA GLY A 642 4.95 25.51 14.27
C GLY A 642 4.28 25.27 12.92
N ALA A 643 4.77 25.91 11.84
CA ALA A 643 4.25 25.67 10.51
C ALA A 643 4.55 24.22 10.10
N MET A 644 3.50 23.49 9.73
CA MET A 644 3.65 22.18 9.15
C MET A 644 4.18 22.34 7.72
N ALA A 645 5.31 21.71 7.45
CA ALA A 645 5.80 21.51 6.10
C ALA A 645 5.13 20.26 5.51
N LEU A 646 4.74 20.31 4.24
CA LEU A 646 4.28 19.14 3.53
C LEU A 646 5.48 18.23 3.22
N PHE A 647 5.33 16.95 3.50
CA PHE A 647 6.39 15.96 3.26
C PHE A 647 6.64 15.80 1.76
N GLY A 648 7.90 15.93 1.32
CA GLY A 648 8.31 15.70 -0.07
C GLY A 648 8.38 16.93 -0.98
N GLU A 649 8.02 18.13 -0.50
CA GLU A 649 8.19 19.36 -1.28
C GLU A 649 9.56 20.01 -1.05
N LYS A 650 10.18 20.51 -2.13
CA LYS A 650 11.39 21.34 -2.05
C LYS A 650 10.99 22.78 -1.79
N TYR A 651 11.35 23.28 -0.61
CA TYR A 651 11.14 24.68 -0.24
C TYR A 651 12.35 25.52 -0.60
N GLY A 652 12.12 26.73 -1.10
CA GLY A 652 13.17 27.75 -1.25
C GLY A 652 13.63 28.30 0.10
N GLU A 653 14.63 29.17 0.10
CA GLU A 653 15.13 29.83 1.31
C GLU A 653 14.04 30.62 2.05
N ASN A 654 13.14 31.25 1.28
CA ASN A 654 11.96 31.93 1.77
C ASN A 654 10.70 31.12 1.42
N VAL A 655 9.82 30.95 2.40
CA VAL A 655 8.57 30.21 2.28
C VAL A 655 7.39 31.06 2.69
N ARG A 656 6.25 30.85 2.02
CA ARG A 656 4.98 31.47 2.40
C ARG A 656 4.25 30.58 3.40
N VAL A 657 4.01 31.11 4.59
CA VAL A 657 3.24 30.48 5.66
C VAL A 657 1.83 31.01 5.63
N VAL A 658 0.84 30.12 5.68
CA VAL A 658 -0.58 30.43 5.81
C VAL A 658 -1.06 29.98 7.17
N LYS A 659 -1.68 30.88 7.92
CA LYS A 659 -2.18 30.65 9.28
C LYS A 659 -3.66 30.95 9.38
N MET A 660 -4.45 29.97 9.83
CA MET A 660 -5.91 30.10 10.05
C MET A 660 -6.20 30.04 11.55
N GLY A 661 -6.21 31.20 12.20
CA GLY A 661 -6.18 31.28 13.66
C GLY A 661 -5.01 30.48 14.24
N ASP A 662 -5.15 29.93 15.45
CA ASP A 662 -4.16 29.00 16.03
C ASP A 662 -4.46 27.54 15.68
N PHE A 663 -5.42 27.28 14.78
CA PHE A 663 -5.85 25.93 14.45
C PHE A 663 -4.95 25.27 13.41
N SER A 664 -4.73 25.92 12.26
CA SER A 664 -3.86 25.44 11.19
C SER A 664 -2.79 26.49 10.86
N THR A 665 -1.55 26.03 10.65
CA THR A 665 -0.40 26.84 10.24
C THR A 665 0.48 25.97 9.34
N GLU A 666 0.57 26.33 8.07
CA GLU A 666 1.11 25.44 7.02
C GLU A 666 1.89 26.23 5.97
N LEU A 667 2.89 25.60 5.36
CA LEU A 667 3.56 26.15 4.18
C LEU A 667 2.66 25.99 2.96
N CYS A 668 2.23 27.10 2.35
CA CYS A 668 1.35 27.03 1.18
C CYS A 668 1.49 28.26 0.26
N GLY A 669 1.74 27.96 -1.02
CA GLY A 669 1.79 28.95 -2.10
C GLY A 669 0.43 29.31 -2.69
N GLY A 670 -0.64 28.60 -2.34
CA GLY A 670 -1.97 28.76 -2.94
C GLY A 670 -2.72 30.03 -2.54
N THR A 671 -3.85 30.25 -3.20
CA THR A 671 -4.77 31.34 -2.89
C THR A 671 -5.72 30.94 -1.77
N HIS A 672 -5.94 31.84 -0.82
CA HIS A 672 -6.82 31.60 0.34
C HIS A 672 -7.82 32.73 0.51
N ILE A 673 -8.95 32.38 1.14
CA ILE A 673 -9.93 33.32 1.66
C ILE A 673 -9.37 34.12 2.85
N SER A 674 -9.98 35.28 3.13
CA SER A 674 -9.55 36.18 4.21
C SER A 674 -9.89 35.70 5.63
N ASN A 675 -11.00 34.95 5.78
CA ASN A 675 -11.42 34.36 7.06
C ASN A 675 -12.24 33.11 6.81
N THR A 676 -12.13 32.10 7.68
CA THR A 676 -12.75 30.77 7.47
C THR A 676 -14.26 30.79 7.31
N GLY A 677 -14.95 31.83 7.79
CA GLY A 677 -16.39 32.02 7.62
C GLY A 677 -16.82 32.20 6.16
N VAL A 678 -15.92 32.68 5.29
CA VAL A 678 -16.17 32.84 3.85
C VAL A 678 -16.38 31.49 3.15
N ILE A 679 -15.89 30.38 3.72
CA ILE A 679 -16.14 29.02 3.21
C ILE A 679 -17.65 28.70 3.25
N GLY A 680 -18.37 29.27 4.23
CA GLY A 680 -19.80 29.07 4.43
C GLY A 680 -20.11 27.73 5.12
N SER A 681 -19.91 26.63 4.40
CA SER A 681 -20.20 25.27 4.86
C SER A 681 -19.24 24.27 4.22
N PHE A 682 -19.02 23.13 4.86
CA PHE A 682 -18.20 22.03 4.36
C PHE A 682 -18.91 20.68 4.52
N LYS A 683 -18.85 19.83 3.50
CA LYS A 683 -19.46 18.50 3.51
C LYS A 683 -18.53 17.46 2.91
N ILE A 684 -18.28 16.36 3.63
CA ILE A 684 -17.63 15.17 3.10
C ILE A 684 -18.68 14.37 2.32
N LEU A 685 -18.41 14.14 1.03
CA LEU A 685 -19.25 13.31 0.15
C LEU A 685 -18.89 11.84 0.27
N SER A 686 -17.60 11.53 0.32
CA SER A 686 -17.13 10.15 0.39
C SER A 686 -15.77 10.03 1.08
N GLU A 687 -15.53 8.86 1.68
CA GLU A 687 -14.22 8.39 2.12
C GLU A 687 -13.97 7.03 1.48
N THR A 688 -12.85 6.87 0.77
CA THR A 688 -12.50 5.60 0.12
C THR A 688 -11.01 5.28 0.22
N GLY A 689 -10.68 3.99 0.26
CA GLY A 689 -9.29 3.53 0.16
C GLY A 689 -8.83 3.49 -1.29
N ILE A 690 -7.75 4.21 -1.63
CA ILE A 690 -7.21 4.27 -3.00
C ILE A 690 -5.96 3.41 -3.21
N ALA A 691 -5.19 3.22 -2.13
CA ALA A 691 -4.04 2.34 -2.07
C ALA A 691 -3.90 1.80 -0.63
N ALA A 692 -3.06 0.79 -0.44
CA ALA A 692 -2.82 0.25 0.89
C ALA A 692 -2.16 1.33 1.78
N GLY A 693 -2.84 1.71 2.87
CA GLY A 693 -2.39 2.77 3.78
C GLY A 693 -2.71 4.21 3.34
N VAL A 694 -3.41 4.40 2.22
CA VAL A 694 -3.79 5.74 1.70
C VAL A 694 -5.29 5.82 1.45
N ARG A 695 -5.90 6.89 1.94
CA ARG A 695 -7.35 7.14 1.90
C ARG A 695 -7.63 8.48 1.25
N ARG A 696 -8.83 8.60 0.67
CA ARG A 696 -9.27 9.77 -0.08
C ARG A 696 -10.58 10.28 0.50
N ILE A 697 -10.63 11.56 0.77
CA ILE A 697 -11.87 12.32 1.03
C ILE A 697 -12.18 13.18 -0.18
N GLU A 698 -13.41 13.09 -0.68
CA GLU A 698 -13.99 14.09 -1.58
C GLU A 698 -15.00 14.93 -0.81
N ALA A 699 -14.93 16.26 -0.97
CA ALA A 699 -15.76 17.20 -0.24
C ALA A 699 -16.13 18.43 -1.07
N LEU A 700 -17.19 19.10 -0.64
CA LEU A 700 -17.72 20.33 -1.24
C LEU A 700 -17.76 21.46 -0.21
N THR A 701 -17.67 22.70 -0.70
CA THR A 701 -17.89 23.90 0.12
C THR A 701 -18.86 24.88 -0.56
N GLY A 702 -19.33 25.85 0.23
CA GLY A 702 -20.05 27.03 -0.27
C GLY A 702 -21.15 26.72 -1.29
N ASP A 703 -21.06 27.39 -2.45
CA ASP A 703 -22.08 27.35 -3.49
C ASP A 703 -22.18 25.98 -4.18
N GLY A 704 -21.04 25.28 -4.35
CA GLY A 704 -21.01 23.91 -4.87
C GLY A 704 -21.78 22.93 -3.98
N LEU A 705 -21.68 23.09 -2.65
CA LEU A 705 -22.47 22.32 -1.69
C LEU A 705 -23.97 22.68 -1.73
N MET A 706 -24.31 23.96 -1.86
CA MET A 706 -25.71 24.37 -1.97
C MET A 706 -26.38 23.81 -3.23
N LYS A 707 -25.65 23.81 -4.36
CA LYS A 707 -26.10 23.18 -5.60
C LYS A 707 -26.33 21.67 -5.42
N TYR A 708 -25.38 20.98 -4.79
CA TYR A 708 -25.52 19.55 -4.47
C TYR A 708 -26.79 19.25 -3.65
N TYR A 709 -27.11 20.07 -2.64
CA TYR A 709 -28.33 19.90 -1.85
C TYR A 709 -29.60 20.16 -2.67
N GLN A 710 -29.59 21.17 -3.53
CA GLN A 710 -30.72 21.46 -4.42
C GLN A 710 -30.98 20.32 -5.40
N ASP A 711 -29.92 19.73 -5.97
CA ASP A 711 -30.01 18.59 -6.87
C ASP A 711 -30.56 17.35 -6.13
N ALA A 712 -30.05 17.07 -4.92
CA ALA A 712 -30.52 15.97 -4.08
C ALA A 712 -31.98 16.15 -3.62
N GLU A 713 -32.40 17.37 -3.28
CA GLU A 713 -33.78 17.71 -2.97
C GLU A 713 -34.69 17.49 -4.18
N THR A 714 -34.24 17.90 -5.37
CA THR A 714 -34.98 17.68 -6.64
C THR A 714 -35.18 16.20 -6.90
N GLU A 715 -34.13 15.38 -6.81
CA GLU A 715 -34.20 13.93 -7.00
C GLU A 715 -35.14 13.26 -5.98
N LEU A 716 -35.07 13.67 -4.71
CA LEU A 716 -35.97 13.18 -3.66
C LEU A 716 -37.44 13.49 -3.96
N HIS A 717 -37.72 14.71 -4.44
CA HIS A 717 -39.08 15.10 -4.83
C HIS A 717 -39.57 14.35 -6.07
N GLU A 718 -38.72 14.12 -7.06
CA GLU A 718 -39.04 13.31 -8.24
C GLU A 718 -39.34 11.85 -7.88
N ALA A 719 -38.51 11.25 -7.03
CA ALA A 719 -38.72 9.90 -6.51
C ALA A 719 -40.02 9.79 -5.70
N ALA A 720 -40.30 10.77 -4.83
CA ALA A 720 -41.55 10.85 -4.09
C ALA A 720 -42.76 10.95 -5.01
N LYS A 721 -42.69 11.81 -6.05
CA LYS A 721 -43.74 11.95 -7.05
C LYS A 721 -43.96 10.66 -7.83
N ALA A 722 -42.90 9.97 -8.24
CA ALA A 722 -42.97 8.69 -8.95
C ALA A 722 -43.66 7.61 -8.10
N ALA A 723 -43.35 7.57 -6.80
CA ALA A 723 -43.98 6.68 -5.82
C ALA A 723 -45.40 7.13 -5.39
N LYS A 724 -45.88 8.28 -5.87
CA LYS A 724 -47.12 8.94 -5.44
C LYS A 724 -47.15 9.14 -3.91
N ALA A 725 -46.03 9.57 -3.35
CA ALA A 725 -45.80 9.84 -1.94
C ALA A 725 -45.29 11.26 -1.72
N THR A 726 -45.10 11.63 -0.45
CA THR A 726 -44.29 12.78 -0.03
C THR A 726 -42.88 12.31 0.36
N PRO A 727 -41.84 13.17 0.32
CA PRO A 727 -40.50 12.81 0.78
C PRO A 727 -40.47 12.15 2.17
N GLN A 728 -41.28 12.65 3.10
CA GLN A 728 -41.36 12.16 4.48
C GLN A 728 -41.95 10.74 4.57
N THR A 729 -42.81 10.36 3.62
CA THR A 729 -43.49 9.05 3.59
C THR A 729 -42.93 8.11 2.53
N LEU A 730 -41.89 8.52 1.80
CA LEU A 730 -41.39 7.81 0.63
C LEU A 730 -40.92 6.39 0.99
N THR A 731 -40.12 6.25 2.04
CA THR A 731 -39.61 4.94 2.50
C THR A 731 -40.75 3.98 2.82
N ALA A 732 -41.72 4.42 3.63
CA ALA A 732 -42.88 3.60 3.98
C ALA A 732 -43.73 3.22 2.75
N LYS A 733 -43.84 4.12 1.75
CA LYS A 733 -44.53 3.82 0.50
C LYS A 733 -43.79 2.78 -0.34
N ILE A 734 -42.46 2.87 -0.40
CA ILE A 734 -41.61 1.89 -1.10
C ILE A 734 -41.76 0.52 -0.44
N GLU A 735 -41.69 0.44 0.89
CA GLU A 735 -41.89 -0.82 1.63
C GLU A 735 -43.27 -1.43 1.35
N ALA A 736 -44.33 -0.62 1.38
CA ALA A 736 -45.68 -1.08 1.07
C ALA A 736 -45.81 -1.58 -0.38
N MET A 737 -45.18 -0.90 -1.34
CA MET A 737 -45.15 -1.33 -2.74
C MET A 737 -44.39 -2.64 -2.92
N LEU A 738 -43.28 -2.85 -2.20
CA LEU A 738 -42.52 -4.10 -2.25
C LEU A 738 -43.33 -5.28 -1.69
N GLU A 739 -44.05 -5.08 -0.58
CA GLU A 739 -44.96 -6.09 -0.04
C GLU A 739 -46.14 -6.38 -0.98
N GLU A 740 -46.71 -5.35 -1.62
CA GLU A 740 -47.75 -5.51 -2.65
C GLU A 740 -47.24 -6.31 -3.86
N ILE A 741 -46.05 -6.01 -4.37
CA ILE A 741 -45.41 -6.76 -5.47
C ILE A 741 -45.24 -8.23 -5.09
N LYS A 742 -44.80 -8.51 -3.86
CA LYS A 742 -44.63 -9.88 -3.36
C LYS A 742 -45.97 -10.61 -3.24
N ALA A 743 -47.02 -9.93 -2.78
CA ALA A 743 -48.37 -10.48 -2.70
C ALA A 743 -48.94 -10.79 -4.11
N LEU A 744 -48.81 -9.85 -5.05
CA LEU A 744 -49.24 -10.00 -6.44
C LEU A 744 -48.50 -11.14 -7.15
N HIS A 745 -47.19 -11.28 -6.93
CA HIS A 745 -46.44 -12.44 -7.44
C HIS A 745 -46.97 -13.76 -6.87
N SER A 746 -47.26 -13.83 -5.57
CA SER A 746 -47.86 -15.03 -4.97
C SER A 746 -49.24 -15.35 -5.53
N GLU A 747 -50.07 -14.34 -5.75
CA GLU A 747 -51.40 -14.51 -6.35
C GLU A 747 -51.31 -14.95 -7.82
N ASN A 748 -50.38 -14.39 -8.59
CA ASN A 748 -50.15 -14.76 -9.99
C ASN A 748 -49.77 -16.25 -10.11
N GLU A 749 -48.89 -16.73 -9.23
CA GLU A 749 -48.53 -18.16 -9.19
C GLU A 749 -49.72 -19.06 -8.80
N LYS A 750 -50.57 -18.62 -7.85
CA LYS A 750 -51.81 -19.35 -7.52
C LYS A 750 -52.79 -19.41 -8.70
N LEU A 751 -52.96 -18.31 -9.42
CA LEU A 751 -53.84 -18.22 -10.60
C LEU A 751 -53.32 -19.09 -11.74
N LYS A 752 -52.02 -19.06 -12.04
CA LYS A 752 -51.38 -19.96 -13.01
C LYS A 752 -51.59 -21.42 -12.65
N SER A 753 -51.41 -21.79 -11.38
CA SER A 753 -51.63 -23.15 -10.90
C SER A 753 -53.09 -23.59 -11.09
N ARG A 754 -54.05 -22.70 -10.81
CA ARG A 754 -55.48 -22.97 -11.01
C ARG A 754 -55.84 -23.12 -12.49
N LEU A 755 -55.35 -22.23 -13.36
CA LEU A 755 -55.56 -22.31 -14.81
C LEU A 755 -54.97 -23.59 -15.40
N ALA A 756 -53.76 -23.98 -14.98
CA ALA A 756 -53.15 -25.24 -15.40
C ALA A 756 -54.03 -26.43 -15.01
N LYS A 757 -54.59 -26.43 -13.79
CA LYS A 757 -55.50 -27.47 -13.32
C LYS A 757 -56.81 -27.51 -14.11
N ASP A 758 -57.42 -26.36 -14.39
CA ASP A 758 -58.68 -26.29 -15.14
C ASP A 758 -58.47 -26.68 -16.62
N SER A 759 -57.30 -26.38 -17.20
CA SER A 759 -56.97 -26.70 -18.60
C SER A 759 -56.87 -28.21 -18.89
N LEU A 760 -56.60 -29.03 -17.87
CA LEU A 760 -56.54 -30.49 -18.03
C LEU A 760 -57.92 -31.16 -18.08
N GLY A 761 -58.95 -30.56 -17.49
CA GLY A 761 -60.25 -31.23 -17.33
C GLY A 761 -60.13 -32.60 -16.62
N ASP A 762 -60.94 -33.58 -17.02
CA ASP A 762 -60.86 -34.96 -16.52
C ASP A 762 -59.97 -35.82 -17.43
N VAL A 763 -58.65 -35.67 -17.30
CA VAL A 763 -57.66 -36.47 -18.03
C VAL A 763 -57.53 -37.91 -17.53
N MET A 764 -58.26 -38.30 -16.48
CA MET A 764 -58.20 -39.65 -15.94
C MET A 764 -58.78 -40.68 -16.92
N ASP A 765 -59.66 -40.26 -17.82
CA ASP A 765 -60.19 -41.09 -18.92
C ASP A 765 -59.12 -41.44 -19.97
N GLN A 766 -57.97 -40.74 -19.98
CA GLN A 766 -56.85 -40.99 -20.89
C GLN A 766 -55.83 -41.99 -20.32
N VAL A 767 -56.04 -42.48 -19.10
CA VAL A 767 -55.15 -43.45 -18.45
C VAL A 767 -55.22 -44.79 -19.20
N LYS A 768 -54.05 -45.31 -19.57
CA LYS A 768 -53.92 -46.66 -20.18
C LYS A 768 -53.18 -47.58 -19.23
N GLU A 769 -53.62 -48.84 -19.14
CA GLU A 769 -52.89 -49.86 -18.41
C GLU A 769 -51.93 -50.59 -19.37
N ILE A 770 -50.63 -50.53 -19.07
CA ILE A 770 -49.55 -51.11 -19.86
C ILE A 770 -48.79 -52.08 -18.96
N SER A 771 -48.85 -53.38 -19.28
CA SER A 771 -48.19 -54.47 -18.54
C SER A 771 -48.37 -54.37 -17.00
N GLY A 772 -49.58 -54.06 -16.54
CA GLY A 772 -49.91 -53.97 -15.11
C GLY A 772 -49.49 -52.66 -14.40
N VAL A 773 -49.13 -51.62 -15.16
CA VAL A 773 -48.86 -50.26 -14.67
C VAL A 773 -49.77 -49.26 -15.39
N LYS A 774 -50.42 -48.37 -14.64
CA LYS A 774 -51.21 -47.27 -15.21
C LYS A 774 -50.30 -46.18 -15.75
N VAL A 775 -50.54 -45.71 -16.95
CA VAL A 775 -49.75 -44.67 -17.63
C VAL A 775 -50.68 -43.57 -18.09
N LEU A 776 -50.36 -42.32 -17.73
CA LEU A 776 -51.02 -41.11 -18.21
C LEU A 776 -49.99 -40.25 -18.96
N ALA A 777 -50.16 -40.13 -20.27
CA ALA A 777 -49.36 -39.22 -21.09
C ALA A 777 -50.30 -38.15 -21.68
N THR A 778 -50.13 -36.88 -21.30
CA THR A 778 -51.02 -35.81 -21.78
C THR A 778 -50.30 -34.47 -22.00
N LYS A 779 -50.92 -33.60 -22.78
CA LYS A 779 -50.41 -32.25 -23.06
C LYS A 779 -51.19 -31.19 -22.29
N VAL A 780 -50.48 -30.17 -21.83
CA VAL A 780 -51.03 -28.96 -21.21
C VAL A 780 -50.51 -27.73 -21.95
N ALA A 781 -51.30 -26.66 -22.02
CA ALA A 781 -50.88 -25.43 -22.69
C ALA A 781 -50.27 -24.45 -21.67
N ASP A 782 -49.19 -23.78 -22.06
CA ASP A 782 -48.64 -22.60 -21.36
C ASP A 782 -48.25 -22.81 -19.89
N VAL A 783 -47.76 -24.01 -19.56
CA VAL A 783 -47.25 -24.34 -18.21
C VAL A 783 -45.72 -24.43 -18.22
N ASP A 784 -45.06 -23.73 -17.31
CA ASP A 784 -43.61 -23.84 -17.12
C ASP A 784 -43.21 -25.14 -16.40
N MET A 785 -41.91 -25.39 -16.25
CA MET A 785 -41.41 -26.64 -15.67
C MET A 785 -41.78 -26.85 -14.19
N ASN A 786 -41.95 -25.76 -13.42
CA ASN A 786 -42.37 -25.84 -12.02
C ASN A 786 -43.85 -26.16 -11.92
N GLY A 787 -44.68 -25.51 -12.76
CA GLY A 787 -46.08 -25.85 -12.92
C GLY A 787 -46.29 -27.30 -13.33
N LEU A 788 -45.50 -27.81 -14.29
CA LEU A 788 -45.55 -29.21 -14.72
C LEU A 788 -45.20 -30.19 -13.58
N ARG A 789 -44.21 -29.85 -12.74
CA ARG A 789 -43.85 -30.68 -11.59
C ARG A 789 -45.00 -30.77 -10.59
N ASN A 790 -45.52 -29.63 -10.16
CA ASN A 790 -46.63 -29.54 -9.21
C ASN A 790 -47.86 -30.28 -9.74
N LEU A 791 -48.12 -30.15 -11.03
CA LEU A 791 -49.26 -30.78 -11.66
C LEU A 791 -49.12 -32.29 -11.77
N GLY A 792 -47.93 -32.78 -12.14
CA GLY A 792 -47.69 -34.21 -12.20
C GLY A 792 -47.68 -34.86 -10.82
N ASP A 793 -47.27 -34.16 -9.76
CA ASP A 793 -47.45 -34.63 -8.39
C ASP A 793 -48.95 -34.76 -8.03
N GLN A 794 -49.78 -33.76 -8.36
CA GLN A 794 -51.24 -33.84 -8.14
C GLN A 794 -51.90 -34.98 -8.95
N LEU A 795 -51.51 -35.16 -10.20
CA LEU A 795 -52.03 -36.25 -11.03
C LEU A 795 -51.55 -37.61 -10.52
N LYS A 796 -50.34 -37.70 -9.97
CA LYS A 796 -49.77 -38.91 -9.36
C LYS A 796 -50.56 -39.28 -8.11
N ASP A 797 -50.88 -38.31 -7.26
CA ASP A 797 -51.73 -38.53 -6.08
C ASP A 797 -53.13 -39.02 -6.47
N LYS A 798 -53.71 -38.49 -7.56
CA LYS A 798 -55.01 -38.96 -8.08
C LYS A 798 -54.95 -40.34 -8.74
N LEU A 799 -53.88 -40.64 -9.47
CA LEU A 799 -53.69 -41.92 -10.18
C LEU A 799 -53.39 -43.05 -9.19
N GLY A 800 -52.81 -42.71 -8.04
CA GLY A 800 -52.41 -43.63 -6.98
C GLY A 800 -51.11 -44.35 -7.33
N GLU A 801 -51.17 -45.29 -8.27
CA GLU A 801 -50.03 -46.06 -8.75
C GLU A 801 -49.92 -45.96 -10.27
N GLY A 802 -48.76 -45.52 -10.77
CA GLY A 802 -48.50 -45.40 -12.20
C GLY A 802 -47.31 -44.53 -12.60
N VAL A 803 -47.28 -44.20 -13.89
CA VAL A 803 -46.34 -43.31 -14.56
C VAL A 803 -47.12 -42.16 -15.20
N ILE A 804 -46.67 -40.92 -15.01
CA ILE A 804 -47.25 -39.74 -15.63
C ILE A 804 -46.20 -39.02 -16.45
N VAL A 805 -46.55 -38.66 -17.69
CA VAL A 805 -45.76 -37.80 -18.56
C VAL A 805 -46.61 -36.62 -19.02
N LEU A 806 -46.11 -35.42 -18.77
CA LEU A 806 -46.74 -34.18 -19.16
C LEU A 806 -45.86 -33.45 -20.17
N ALA A 807 -46.48 -32.97 -21.23
CA ALA A 807 -45.85 -32.07 -22.20
C ALA A 807 -46.53 -30.70 -22.15
N SER A 808 -45.73 -29.63 -22.12
CA SER A 808 -46.22 -28.26 -22.24
C SER A 808 -45.59 -27.55 -23.41
N VAL A 809 -46.40 -26.85 -24.20
CA VAL A 809 -45.92 -25.93 -25.25
C VAL A 809 -46.09 -24.52 -24.71
N MET A 810 -44.99 -23.78 -24.68
CA MET A 810 -44.94 -22.39 -24.21
C MET A 810 -43.90 -21.63 -25.03
N ASP A 811 -44.28 -20.49 -25.61
CA ASP A 811 -43.39 -19.61 -26.42
C ASP A 811 -42.60 -20.35 -27.52
N GLY A 812 -43.24 -21.32 -28.19
CA GLY A 812 -42.61 -22.12 -29.27
C GLY A 812 -41.58 -23.15 -28.79
N LYS A 813 -41.45 -23.35 -27.46
CA LYS A 813 -40.63 -24.39 -26.84
C LYS A 813 -41.51 -25.44 -26.17
N VAL A 814 -40.95 -26.63 -25.99
CA VAL A 814 -41.60 -27.76 -25.34
C VAL A 814 -40.92 -28.04 -24.01
N ASN A 815 -41.70 -28.19 -22.94
CA ASN A 815 -41.25 -28.71 -21.65
C ASN A 815 -41.86 -30.09 -21.45
N LEU A 816 -41.06 -31.07 -21.07
CA LEU A 816 -41.50 -32.42 -20.72
C LEU A 816 -41.17 -32.72 -19.26
N MET A 817 -42.11 -33.36 -18.57
CA MET A 817 -41.94 -33.83 -17.19
C MET A 817 -42.48 -35.25 -17.09
N ALA A 818 -41.69 -36.17 -16.54
CA ALA A 818 -42.12 -37.52 -16.21
C ALA A 818 -41.97 -37.79 -14.71
N THR A 819 -42.95 -38.45 -14.10
CA THR A 819 -42.88 -38.99 -12.74
C THR A 819 -43.37 -40.42 -12.70
N ALA A 820 -42.75 -41.24 -11.84
CA ALA A 820 -43.14 -42.63 -11.62
C ALA A 820 -43.28 -42.89 -10.12
N THR A 821 -44.35 -43.57 -9.73
CA THR A 821 -44.60 -44.03 -8.35
C THR A 821 -43.61 -45.14 -7.95
N GLU A 822 -43.49 -45.42 -6.65
CA GLU A 822 -42.54 -46.44 -6.15
C GLU A 822 -42.85 -47.84 -6.68
N GLU A 823 -44.12 -48.25 -6.72
CA GLU A 823 -44.52 -49.56 -7.23
C GLU A 823 -44.33 -49.68 -8.75
N ALA A 824 -44.59 -48.61 -9.51
CA ALA A 824 -44.27 -48.56 -10.94
C ALA A 824 -42.76 -48.73 -11.18
N GLN A 825 -41.91 -48.13 -10.33
CA GLN A 825 -40.46 -48.31 -10.40
C GLN A 825 -40.03 -49.75 -10.06
N LYS A 826 -40.65 -50.39 -9.07
CA LYS A 826 -40.39 -51.82 -8.74
C LYS A 826 -40.72 -52.74 -9.92
N LYS A 827 -41.77 -52.41 -10.69
CA LYS A 827 -42.17 -53.10 -11.93
C LYS A 827 -41.29 -52.76 -13.16
N GLY A 828 -40.35 -51.82 -13.02
CA GLY A 828 -39.32 -51.51 -14.03
C GLY A 828 -39.36 -50.09 -14.59
N ALA A 829 -40.37 -49.28 -14.26
CA ALA A 829 -40.50 -47.91 -14.77
C ALA A 829 -39.32 -47.03 -14.33
N HIS A 830 -38.77 -46.23 -15.24
CA HIS A 830 -37.70 -45.29 -14.92
C HIS A 830 -37.90 -43.95 -15.64
N ALA A 831 -38.32 -42.92 -14.92
CA ALA A 831 -38.64 -41.60 -15.47
C ALA A 831 -37.48 -40.99 -16.27
N GLY A 832 -36.24 -41.09 -15.77
CA GLY A 832 -35.04 -40.65 -16.49
C GLY A 832 -34.81 -41.31 -17.86
N ASN A 833 -35.03 -42.62 -17.98
CA ASN A 833 -34.87 -43.36 -19.24
C ASN A 833 -36.03 -43.09 -20.19
N LEU A 834 -37.23 -42.95 -19.63
CA LEU A 834 -38.43 -42.57 -20.37
C LEU A 834 -38.25 -41.20 -21.06
N ILE A 835 -37.83 -40.18 -20.31
CA ILE A 835 -37.57 -38.85 -20.87
C ILE A 835 -36.46 -38.88 -21.93
N LYS A 836 -35.36 -39.62 -21.70
CA LYS A 836 -34.28 -39.74 -22.69
C LYS A 836 -34.76 -40.35 -24.01
N ALA A 837 -35.68 -41.31 -23.95
CA ALA A 837 -36.20 -41.98 -25.14
C ALA A 837 -37.15 -41.07 -25.95
N VAL A 838 -37.98 -40.27 -25.29
CA VAL A 838 -39.03 -39.48 -25.97
C VAL A 838 -38.64 -38.03 -26.28
N ALA A 839 -37.68 -37.44 -25.55
CA ALA A 839 -37.31 -36.03 -25.72
C ALA A 839 -36.77 -35.69 -27.11
N GLY A 840 -36.15 -36.65 -27.81
CA GLY A 840 -35.67 -36.46 -29.18
C GLY A 840 -36.79 -36.12 -30.19
N LEU A 841 -38.01 -36.62 -29.96
CA LEU A 841 -39.17 -36.38 -30.83
C LEU A 841 -39.63 -34.92 -30.82
N VAL A 842 -39.37 -34.21 -29.71
CA VAL A 842 -39.63 -32.77 -29.58
C VAL A 842 -38.38 -31.92 -29.84
N GLY A 843 -37.35 -32.50 -30.45
CA GLY A 843 -36.09 -31.80 -30.76
C GLY A 843 -35.36 -31.34 -29.49
N GLY A 844 -35.41 -32.18 -28.46
CA GLY A 844 -34.96 -31.85 -27.10
C GLY A 844 -34.09 -32.93 -26.47
N GLY A 845 -33.61 -32.64 -25.26
CA GLY A 845 -32.81 -33.55 -24.45
C GLY A 845 -33.06 -33.30 -22.97
N GLY A 846 -32.92 -34.35 -22.15
CA GLY A 846 -33.09 -34.23 -20.71
C GLY A 846 -32.76 -35.52 -19.97
N GLY A 847 -33.02 -35.50 -18.67
CA GLY A 847 -32.65 -36.59 -17.77
C GLY A 847 -33.17 -36.35 -16.37
N GLY A 848 -33.00 -37.35 -15.52
CA GLY A 848 -33.45 -37.27 -14.14
C GLY A 848 -33.30 -38.59 -13.41
N ARG A 849 -33.82 -38.62 -12.19
CA ARG A 849 -33.80 -39.78 -11.29
C ARG A 849 -34.86 -40.81 -11.71
N PRO A 850 -34.81 -42.04 -11.19
CA PRO A 850 -35.82 -43.07 -11.49
C PRO A 850 -37.28 -42.63 -11.26
N ASN A 851 -37.51 -41.79 -10.25
CA ASN A 851 -38.84 -41.32 -9.84
C ASN A 851 -39.31 -40.02 -10.53
N MET A 852 -38.40 -39.21 -11.09
CA MET A 852 -38.73 -37.94 -11.74
C MET A 852 -37.66 -37.49 -12.73
N ALA A 853 -38.07 -37.03 -13.91
CA ALA A 853 -37.20 -36.48 -14.93
C ALA A 853 -37.84 -35.34 -15.72
N GLN A 854 -37.01 -34.50 -16.31
CA GLN A 854 -37.43 -33.30 -17.04
C GLN A 854 -36.62 -33.14 -18.33
N ALA A 855 -37.22 -32.57 -19.37
CA ALA A 855 -36.55 -32.20 -20.62
C ALA A 855 -37.13 -30.94 -21.24
N GLY A 856 -36.33 -30.27 -22.07
CA GLY A 856 -36.78 -29.17 -22.91
C GLY A 856 -36.54 -29.50 -24.40
N GLY A 857 -37.42 -29.02 -25.27
CA GLY A 857 -37.40 -29.23 -26.72
C GLY A 857 -37.77 -27.98 -27.52
N LYS A 858 -37.45 -27.97 -28.81
CA LYS A 858 -37.68 -26.84 -29.74
C LYS A 858 -38.71 -27.15 -30.83
N ASN A 859 -39.31 -28.34 -30.83
CA ASN A 859 -40.26 -28.78 -31.85
C ASN A 859 -41.65 -29.09 -31.26
N PRO A 860 -42.55 -28.10 -31.15
CA PRO A 860 -43.93 -28.30 -30.68
C PRO A 860 -44.74 -29.29 -31.51
N ALA A 861 -44.49 -29.39 -32.82
CA ALA A 861 -45.21 -30.31 -33.69
C ALA A 861 -44.92 -31.80 -33.37
N GLY A 862 -43.83 -32.08 -32.65
CA GLY A 862 -43.47 -33.44 -32.22
C GLY A 862 -44.15 -33.90 -30.92
N VAL A 863 -44.96 -33.05 -30.26
CA VAL A 863 -45.53 -33.36 -28.93
C VAL A 863 -46.50 -34.54 -28.98
N ASP A 864 -47.39 -34.59 -29.97
CA ASP A 864 -48.37 -35.68 -30.05
C ASP A 864 -47.68 -37.03 -30.30
N ALA A 865 -46.69 -37.08 -31.20
CA ALA A 865 -45.87 -38.26 -31.43
C ALA A 865 -45.04 -38.66 -30.19
N CYS A 866 -44.53 -37.68 -29.45
CA CYS A 866 -43.82 -37.89 -28.18
C CYS A 866 -44.70 -38.57 -27.13
N LEU A 867 -45.93 -38.09 -26.95
CA LEU A 867 -46.88 -38.65 -25.97
C LEU A 867 -47.38 -40.03 -26.36
N GLU A 868 -47.52 -40.34 -27.65
CA GLU A 868 -47.84 -41.69 -28.10
C GLU A 868 -46.68 -42.67 -27.85
N GLU A 869 -45.44 -42.24 -28.07
CA GLU A 869 -44.25 -43.07 -27.88
C GLU A 869 -44.00 -43.42 -26.40
N VAL A 870 -44.46 -42.57 -25.47
CA VAL A 870 -44.40 -42.84 -24.02
C VAL A 870 -44.97 -44.22 -23.68
N TYR A 871 -46.11 -44.61 -24.26
CA TYR A 871 -46.73 -45.90 -23.94
C TYR A 871 -45.86 -47.08 -24.37
N LYS A 872 -45.22 -47.01 -25.54
CA LYS A 872 -44.31 -48.06 -26.04
C LYS A 872 -43.03 -48.15 -25.23
N VAL A 873 -42.48 -46.99 -24.84
CA VAL A 873 -41.26 -46.94 -24.03
C VAL A 873 -41.52 -47.48 -22.63
N VAL A 874 -42.69 -47.20 -22.04
CA VAL A 874 -43.08 -47.80 -20.76
C VAL A 874 -43.22 -49.32 -20.92
N GLU A 875 -43.90 -49.81 -21.95
CA GLU A 875 -44.02 -51.26 -22.23
C GLU A 875 -42.64 -51.95 -22.29
N GLY A 876 -41.68 -51.35 -22.99
CA GLY A 876 -40.30 -51.87 -23.08
C GLY A 876 -39.46 -51.76 -21.81
N GLN A 877 -39.91 -50.99 -20.80
CA GLN A 877 -39.26 -50.89 -19.48
C GLN A 877 -39.83 -51.87 -18.45
N MET A 878 -41.02 -52.44 -18.70
CA MET A 878 -41.67 -53.34 -17.73
C MET A 878 -40.96 -54.70 -17.71
N LYS A 879 -40.85 -55.29 -16.50
CA LYS A 879 -40.19 -56.58 -16.25
C LYS A 879 -41.13 -57.77 -16.29
#